data_AF-A0A5D2UQ25-F1
#
_entry.id   AF-A0A5D2UQ25-F1
#
_cell.length_a   1.000
_cell.length_b   1.000
_cell.length_c   1.000
_cell.angle_alpha   90.00
_cell.angle_beta   90.00
_cell.angle_gamma   90.00
#
_symmetry.space_group_name_H-M   'P 1'
#
loop_
_entity.id
_entity.type
_entity.pdbx_description
1 polymer ?
#
loop_
_entity_poly.entity_id
_entity_poly.type
_entity_poly.pdbx_seq_one_letter_code
_entity_poly.pdbx_strand_id
1 'polypeptide(L)'
;MSFSEKEKHFHHSVLSNSSLNWSRHLLIQRSQVTSLFGADALWRKGYTGAKVKMAIFDTGIRADHPHFRNIKERTNWTNEDTLNDNLGHGTFVAGVIAGEDAECLGFAPDTEIYAFRVFTDAQVSYTSWFLDAFNYAIAINMDVLNLSIGGPDYLDLPFVEKVWEITANNIIMVSAIGNDGPLYGTLNNPADQSDVIGVGGIDYSDHIASFSSRGMSTWEIPHGYGRVKPDVVAYGREIMGSKISTGCKQLSGTSVASPVVAGVVCLLVSIIPENRRKEILNPASMKQALVEGAAKLVGPNMYEQGAGRVDLLESFEILKSYQPRASIFPSILDYTNCPYTWPFCRQALYSGAMPVIFNATILNGMGVIGYVQSPPTWHPSTEEGNLLRIHFTYSEVIWPWTGYLALHMQIKEEGAHFSGVIEGNVTVRIFSPPAQGEKTARTSTCVLQLKLNVVPTPPRSKRILWDQFHSIKYPPGYIPRDSLDVRNDILDWHGDHLHTNFHIMFNMLRDAGYYVETLGSPFTCFDASHYGTLLLVDLEDEYFQEEIEKLRDDVINTGLGLAVFAEWYNVDTMVKMRFFDDNTRSWWTPVTGGANIPALNDLLEPFGIAFGDKILNGDFSIDGEHSRYASGTDIVRFPRDGYIHSFPFLDSSESGATQNVLLNSGMNKVIRHRCSFFGGFMDLISAQ
;
A
#
# COMPACT_ATOMS: atom_id res chain seq x y z
N MET A 1 8.14 0.60 14.79
CA MET A 1 7.60 1.97 14.63
C MET A 1 8.17 2.89 15.71
N SER A 2 8.23 4.21 15.48
CA SER A 2 8.71 5.19 16.47
C SER A 2 7.86 6.47 16.42
N PHE A 3 7.26 6.85 17.55
CA PHE A 3 6.41 8.04 17.66
C PHE A 3 7.26 9.31 17.87
N SER A 4 7.59 9.99 16.77
CA SER A 4 8.41 11.22 16.76
C SER A 4 7.64 12.45 17.25
N GLU A 5 7.67 12.76 18.55
CA GLU A 5 7.38 14.13 19.02
C GLU A 5 8.50 15.09 18.59
N LYS A 6 8.14 16.30 18.13
CA LYS A 6 9.09 17.38 17.79
C LYS A 6 8.72 18.69 18.45
N GLU A 7 9.35 18.96 19.58
CA GLU A 7 9.32 20.29 20.21
C GLU A 7 9.91 21.35 19.28
N LYS A 8 9.47 22.61 19.45
CA LYS A 8 10.04 23.78 18.75
C LYS A 8 10.44 24.84 19.76
N HIS A 9 11.73 25.16 19.82
CA HIS A 9 12.21 26.33 20.56
C HIS A 9 11.72 27.63 19.90
N PHE A 10 11.21 28.55 20.73
CA PHE A 10 10.91 29.93 20.33
C PHE A 10 12.10 30.85 20.57
N HIS A 11 12.50 31.60 19.55
CA HIS A 11 13.38 32.77 19.72
C HIS A 11 12.55 34.05 19.86
N HIS A 12 12.77 34.80 20.94
CA HIS A 12 12.20 36.14 21.11
C HIS A 12 12.95 37.19 20.29
N SER A 13 12.19 38.10 19.68
CA SER A 13 12.64 39.44 19.30
C SER A 13 11.56 40.47 19.69
N VAL A 14 11.93 41.74 19.86
CA VAL A 14 11.12 42.72 20.60
C VAL A 14 10.58 43.84 19.71
N LEU A 15 9.26 44.00 19.76
CA LEU A 15 8.41 45.19 19.54
C LEU A 15 8.97 46.40 18.75
N SER A 16 8.18 46.86 17.78
CA SER A 16 7.93 48.30 17.62
C SER A 16 6.43 48.54 17.35
N ASN A 17 5.91 49.69 17.80
CA ASN A 17 4.49 50.02 17.73
C ASN A 17 4.14 50.80 16.45
N SER A 18 3.12 50.34 15.71
CA SER A 18 2.27 51.21 14.90
C SER A 18 0.83 50.69 14.92
N SER A 19 -0.15 51.60 14.97
CA SER A 19 -1.47 51.31 15.53
C SER A 19 -2.60 51.28 14.51
N LEU A 20 -3.45 50.25 14.62
CA LEU A 20 -4.85 50.20 14.17
C LEU A 20 -5.16 50.70 12.76
N ASN A 21 -5.17 49.77 11.79
CA ASN A 21 -6.30 49.67 10.86
C ASN A 21 -6.39 48.26 10.24
N TRP A 22 -6.64 47.26 11.09
CA TRP A 22 -6.87 45.89 10.62
C TRP A 22 -8.36 45.53 10.66
N SER A 23 -8.85 45.31 9.44
CA SER A 23 -10.12 44.74 9.04
C SER A 23 -10.62 43.59 9.94
N ARG A 24 -11.95 43.38 9.94
CA ARG A 24 -12.60 42.16 10.42
C ARG A 24 -12.27 40.93 9.55
N HIS A 25 -11.01 40.51 9.51
CA HIS A 25 -10.75 39.09 9.39
C HIS A 25 -11.16 38.47 10.71
N LEU A 26 -12.22 37.65 10.70
CA LEU A 26 -12.45 36.76 11.84
C LEU A 26 -11.21 35.88 11.98
N LEU A 27 -10.71 35.77 13.20
CA LEU A 27 -9.84 34.65 13.57
C LEU A 27 -10.61 33.38 13.22
N ILE A 28 -10.07 32.59 12.31
CA ILE A 28 -10.57 31.25 12.03
C ILE A 28 -10.39 30.47 13.33
N GLN A 29 -11.50 30.25 14.06
CA GLN A 29 -11.57 29.11 14.96
C GLN A 29 -11.23 27.90 14.09
N ARG A 30 -10.15 27.18 14.39
CA ARG A 30 -9.85 25.91 13.72
C ARG A 30 -11.08 25.02 13.92
N SER A 31 -11.87 24.83 12.87
CA SER A 31 -13.10 24.04 12.92
C SER A 31 -12.72 22.61 13.30
N GLN A 32 -13.42 22.06 14.30
CA GLN A 32 -13.12 20.72 14.79
C GLN A 32 -13.30 19.70 13.66
N VAL A 33 -12.53 18.61 13.73
CA VAL A 33 -12.55 17.53 12.73
C VAL A 33 -14.00 17.02 12.52
N THR A 34 -14.77 16.90 13.59
CA THR A 34 -16.20 16.56 13.58
C THR A 34 -17.08 17.58 12.85
N SER A 35 -16.81 18.88 13.01
CA SER A 35 -17.55 19.95 12.32
C SER A 35 -17.22 20.01 10.82
N LEU A 36 -15.96 19.76 10.44
CA LEU A 36 -15.55 19.70 9.03
C LEU A 36 -16.23 18.56 8.26
N PHE A 37 -16.56 17.47 8.96
CA PHE A 37 -17.33 16.34 8.44
C PHE A 37 -18.86 16.50 8.62
N GLY A 38 -19.35 17.61 9.20
CA GLY A 38 -20.79 17.84 9.40
C GLY A 38 -21.47 16.91 10.42
N ALA A 39 -20.73 16.35 11.38
CA ALA A 39 -21.27 15.43 12.39
C ALA A 39 -22.42 16.03 13.22
N ASP A 40 -22.43 17.35 13.39
CA ASP A 40 -23.50 18.09 14.06
C ASP A 40 -24.88 17.93 13.37
N ALA A 41 -24.91 17.67 12.06
CA ALA A 41 -26.14 17.41 11.33
C ALA A 41 -26.74 16.03 11.67
N LEU A 42 -25.93 15.07 12.12
CA LEU A 42 -26.36 13.77 12.63
C LEU A 42 -26.69 13.84 14.13
N TRP A 43 -25.87 14.53 14.93
CA TRP A 43 -26.17 14.78 16.34
C TRP A 43 -27.53 15.50 16.52
N ARG A 44 -27.84 16.50 15.67
CA ARG A 44 -29.14 17.19 15.65
C ARG A 44 -30.32 16.30 15.23
N LYS A 45 -30.08 15.13 14.65
CA LYS A 45 -31.11 14.09 14.36
C LYS A 45 -31.23 13.06 15.51
N GLY A 46 -30.38 13.13 16.52
CA GLY A 46 -30.30 12.16 17.63
C GLY A 46 -29.34 10.98 17.38
N TYR A 47 -28.53 11.02 16.33
CA TYR A 47 -27.53 9.98 16.04
C TYR A 47 -26.17 10.40 16.63
N THR A 48 -25.75 9.75 17.72
CA THR A 48 -24.55 10.10 18.50
C THR A 48 -23.63 8.90 18.78
N GLY A 49 -23.82 7.77 18.08
CA GLY A 49 -23.10 6.52 18.37
C GLY A 49 -23.78 5.62 19.40
N ALA A 50 -24.93 6.04 19.94
CA ALA A 50 -25.63 5.34 21.01
C ALA A 50 -25.88 3.84 20.70
N LYS A 51 -25.60 3.00 21.71
CA LYS A 51 -25.66 1.53 21.63
C LYS A 51 -24.76 0.88 20.55
N VAL A 52 -23.78 1.59 19.97
CA VAL A 52 -22.79 0.96 19.10
C VAL A 52 -21.64 0.47 19.95
N LYS A 53 -21.27 -0.80 19.82
CA LYS A 53 -20.15 -1.42 20.52
C LYS A 53 -18.85 -1.23 19.75
N MET A 54 -17.92 -0.47 20.32
CA MET A 54 -16.66 -0.12 19.68
C MET A 54 -15.46 -0.69 20.45
N ALA A 55 -14.74 -1.61 19.83
CA ALA A 55 -13.48 -2.12 20.35
C ALA A 55 -12.28 -1.29 19.87
N ILE A 56 -11.45 -0.86 20.81
CA ILE A 56 -10.23 -0.07 20.55
C ILE A 56 -9.04 -0.91 21.02
N PHE A 57 -8.30 -1.44 20.04
CA PHE A 57 -7.13 -2.29 20.25
C PHE A 57 -5.87 -1.41 20.20
N ASP A 58 -5.33 -1.06 21.37
CA ASP A 58 -4.25 -0.07 21.49
C ASP A 58 -3.48 -0.25 22.81
N THR A 59 -2.96 0.85 23.36
CA THR A 59 -2.23 1.01 24.62
C THR A 59 -3.15 1.09 25.87
N GLY A 60 -4.47 1.06 25.68
CA GLY A 60 -5.49 1.09 26.73
C GLY A 60 -6.24 2.43 26.85
N ILE A 61 -6.98 2.63 27.95
CA ILE A 61 -7.63 3.91 28.32
C ILE A 61 -7.62 4.07 29.85
N ARG A 62 -7.44 5.30 30.38
CA ARG A 62 -7.55 5.59 31.82
C ARG A 62 -9.02 5.55 32.30
N ALA A 63 -9.27 4.89 33.44
CA ALA A 63 -10.61 4.56 33.94
C ALA A 63 -11.56 5.74 34.16
N ASP A 64 -11.00 6.84 34.66
CA ASP A 64 -11.66 8.04 35.17
C ASP A 64 -11.32 9.26 34.30
N HIS A 65 -11.10 9.05 33.00
CA HIS A 65 -10.78 10.13 32.08
C HIS A 65 -12.05 10.96 31.77
N PRO A 66 -12.07 12.28 32.07
CA PRO A 66 -13.31 13.07 32.08
C PRO A 66 -13.90 13.36 30.70
N HIS A 67 -13.31 12.84 29.62
CA HIS A 67 -13.87 12.93 28.27
C HIS A 67 -14.71 11.69 27.89
N PHE A 68 -14.86 10.68 28.75
CA PHE A 68 -15.47 9.38 28.40
C PHE A 68 -16.56 8.89 29.38
N ARG A 69 -17.78 9.38 29.22
CA ARG A 69 -18.98 8.94 29.93
C ARG A 69 -19.43 7.48 29.73
N ASN A 70 -18.93 6.75 28.73
CA ASN A 70 -19.48 5.44 28.33
C ASN A 70 -18.42 4.33 28.08
N ILE A 71 -17.36 4.29 28.89
CA ILE A 71 -16.49 3.10 28.97
C ILE A 71 -17.29 1.96 29.58
N LYS A 72 -17.49 0.86 28.83
CA LYS A 72 -18.09 -0.37 29.35
C LYS A 72 -17.06 -1.29 29.97
N GLU A 73 -15.91 -1.41 29.30
CA GLU A 73 -14.93 -2.44 29.61
C GLU A 73 -13.52 -1.98 29.28
N ARG A 74 -12.56 -2.47 30.06
CA ARG A 74 -11.13 -2.33 29.80
C ARG A 74 -10.46 -3.64 30.14
N THR A 75 -9.82 -4.27 29.14
CA THR A 75 -9.08 -5.53 29.29
C THR A 75 -7.62 -5.31 28.94
N ASN A 76 -6.76 -6.19 29.43
CA ASN A 76 -5.36 -6.24 29.05
C ASN A 76 -4.99 -7.65 28.63
N TRP A 77 -4.31 -7.75 27.49
CA TRP A 77 -3.84 -8.99 26.90
C TRP A 77 -2.32 -9.13 26.97
N THR A 78 -1.62 -8.07 27.41
CA THR A 78 -0.17 -8.07 27.59
C THR A 78 0.27 -8.79 28.87
N ASN A 79 1.58 -8.92 29.05
CA ASN A 79 2.22 -9.46 30.25
C ASN A 79 2.42 -8.46 31.41
N GLU A 80 1.88 -7.24 31.31
CA GLU A 80 2.00 -6.19 32.35
C GLU A 80 0.73 -6.07 33.20
N ASP A 81 0.86 -5.82 34.51
CA ASP A 81 -0.28 -5.70 35.43
C ASP A 81 -0.90 -4.29 35.41
N THR A 82 -1.48 -3.89 34.27
CA THR A 82 -2.16 -2.59 34.11
C THR A 82 -3.30 -2.62 33.10
N LEU A 83 -4.39 -1.91 33.42
CA LEU A 83 -5.50 -1.59 32.50
C LEU A 83 -5.48 -0.13 32.02
N ASN A 84 -4.53 0.67 32.51
CA ASN A 84 -4.43 2.09 32.21
C ASN A 84 -3.51 2.34 31.00
N ASP A 85 -3.79 3.41 30.29
CA ASP A 85 -2.93 3.94 29.23
C ASP A 85 -1.85 4.85 29.82
N ASN A 86 -0.60 4.41 29.77
CA ASN A 86 0.55 5.19 30.21
C ASN A 86 1.33 5.83 29.02
N LEU A 87 0.94 5.54 27.77
CA LEU A 87 1.58 6.04 26.55
C LEU A 87 0.76 7.15 25.86
N GLY A 88 -0.56 7.13 26.02
CA GLY A 88 -1.47 8.17 25.55
C GLY A 88 -1.87 8.06 24.09
N HIS A 89 -1.67 6.90 23.46
CA HIS A 89 -2.13 6.67 22.09
C HIS A 89 -3.59 6.20 22.10
N GLY A 90 -3.93 5.18 22.90
CA GLY A 90 -5.28 4.62 23.00
C GLY A 90 -6.29 5.61 23.58
N THR A 91 -5.88 6.40 24.58
CA THR A 91 -6.68 7.52 25.10
C THR A 91 -6.94 8.58 24.04
N PHE A 92 -5.97 8.88 23.16
CA PHE A 92 -6.15 9.84 22.07
C PHE A 92 -7.08 9.28 20.97
N VAL A 93 -6.86 8.04 20.56
CA VAL A 93 -7.67 7.29 19.57
C VAL A 93 -9.13 7.23 20.01
N ALA A 94 -9.38 6.87 21.27
CA ALA A 94 -10.71 6.92 21.88
C ALA A 94 -11.28 8.35 21.97
N GLY A 95 -10.43 9.35 22.17
CA GLY A 95 -10.80 10.77 22.15
C GLY A 95 -11.41 11.18 20.80
N VAL A 96 -10.73 10.86 19.71
CA VAL A 96 -11.22 11.15 18.35
C VAL A 96 -12.51 10.39 18.04
N ILE A 97 -12.66 9.14 18.51
CA ILE A 97 -13.87 8.33 18.29
C ILE A 97 -15.07 8.86 19.10
N ALA A 98 -14.92 9.05 20.42
CA ALA A 98 -16.04 9.21 21.35
C ALA A 98 -15.78 10.16 22.54
N GLY A 99 -14.76 11.04 22.46
CA GLY A 99 -14.52 12.06 23.49
C GLY A 99 -15.62 13.11 23.54
N GLU A 100 -16.02 13.56 24.74
CA GLU A 100 -17.09 14.55 24.93
C GLU A 100 -16.61 15.99 25.24
N ASP A 101 -15.29 16.21 25.34
CA ASP A 101 -14.73 17.53 25.66
C ASP A 101 -14.86 18.53 24.50
N ALA A 102 -15.18 19.79 24.83
CA ALA A 102 -15.48 20.83 23.84
C ALA A 102 -14.25 21.35 23.06
N GLU A 103 -13.02 21.05 23.46
CA GLU A 103 -11.79 21.36 22.70
C GLU A 103 -11.46 20.24 21.68
N CYS A 104 -11.69 18.97 22.02
CA CYS A 104 -11.46 17.81 21.14
C CYS A 104 -12.63 16.82 21.10
N LEU A 105 -13.78 17.33 20.66
CA LEU A 105 -15.03 16.58 20.56
C LEU A 105 -14.93 15.47 19.51
N GLY A 106 -15.14 14.22 19.93
CA GLY A 106 -15.15 13.03 19.09
C GLY A 106 -16.46 12.84 18.33
N PHE A 107 -16.45 11.98 17.32
CA PHE A 107 -17.58 11.79 16.40
C PHE A 107 -18.82 11.17 17.05
N ALA A 108 -18.63 10.15 17.89
CA ALA A 108 -19.68 9.26 18.37
C ALA A 108 -19.73 9.19 19.91
N PRO A 109 -20.03 10.30 20.61
CA PRO A 109 -19.84 10.44 22.06
C PRO A 109 -20.82 9.62 22.93
N ASP A 110 -21.78 8.87 22.37
CA ASP A 110 -22.61 7.89 23.10
C ASP A 110 -22.25 6.42 22.78
N THR A 111 -21.20 6.18 21.98
CA THR A 111 -20.70 4.84 21.68
C THR A 111 -20.18 4.12 22.93
N GLU A 112 -20.39 2.82 22.98
CA GLU A 112 -19.99 1.94 24.08
C GLU A 112 -18.52 1.54 23.88
N ILE A 113 -17.63 2.07 24.71
CA ILE A 113 -16.18 1.91 24.53
C ILE A 113 -15.70 0.64 25.25
N TYR A 114 -15.06 -0.24 24.47
CA TYR A 114 -14.37 -1.44 24.93
C TYR A 114 -12.86 -1.28 24.63
N ALA A 115 -12.06 -1.00 25.66
CA ALA A 115 -10.63 -0.74 25.50
C ALA A 115 -9.81 -2.01 25.71
N PHE A 116 -9.21 -2.54 24.65
CA PHE A 116 -8.39 -3.75 24.72
C PHE A 116 -6.92 -3.33 24.62
N ARG A 117 -6.21 -3.37 25.76
CA ARG A 117 -4.77 -3.11 25.81
C ARG A 117 -4.03 -4.33 25.24
N VAL A 118 -3.32 -4.10 24.15
CA VAL A 118 -2.52 -5.08 23.41
C VAL A 118 -1.06 -4.64 23.24
N PHE A 119 -0.72 -3.38 23.55
CA PHE A 119 0.66 -2.90 23.62
C PHE A 119 1.13 -2.72 25.06
N THR A 120 2.39 -3.09 25.33
CA THR A 120 3.08 -2.76 26.58
C THR A 120 3.48 -1.29 26.65
N ASP A 121 3.90 -0.82 27.82
CA ASP A 121 4.48 0.53 27.96
C ASP A 121 5.85 0.65 27.25
N ALA A 122 6.49 -0.47 26.95
CA ALA A 122 7.66 -0.57 26.07
C ALA A 122 7.30 -0.61 24.56
N GLN A 123 6.03 -0.44 24.19
CA GLN A 123 5.50 -0.52 22.82
C GLN A 123 5.70 -1.89 22.13
N VAL A 124 5.88 -2.96 22.92
CA VAL A 124 5.91 -4.35 22.44
C VAL A 124 4.49 -4.89 22.33
N SER A 125 4.22 -5.65 21.27
CA SER A 125 3.00 -6.45 21.09
C SER A 125 3.34 -7.73 20.36
N TYR A 126 2.52 -8.77 20.52
CA TYR A 126 2.64 -10.05 19.81
C TYR A 126 1.33 -10.40 19.09
N THR A 127 1.41 -11.07 17.94
CA THR A 127 0.25 -11.58 17.19
C THR A 127 -0.73 -12.33 18.09
N SER A 128 -0.22 -13.20 18.98
CA SER A 128 -1.05 -13.99 19.91
C SER A 128 -1.99 -13.14 20.79
N TRP A 129 -1.54 -11.98 21.27
CA TRP A 129 -2.37 -11.06 22.06
C TRP A 129 -3.52 -10.47 21.25
N PHE A 130 -3.30 -10.22 19.95
CA PHE A 130 -4.38 -9.87 19.03
C PHE A 130 -5.32 -11.05 18.81
N LEU A 131 -4.82 -12.26 18.55
CA LEU A 131 -5.66 -13.44 18.30
C LEU A 131 -6.65 -13.70 19.45
N ASP A 132 -6.17 -13.65 20.70
CA ASP A 132 -7.02 -13.85 21.89
C ASP A 132 -8.02 -12.71 22.12
N ALA A 133 -7.57 -11.45 21.95
CA ALA A 133 -8.44 -10.28 22.03
C ALA A 133 -9.51 -10.26 20.91
N PHE A 134 -9.18 -10.74 19.72
CA PHE A 134 -10.10 -10.92 18.59
C PHE A 134 -11.13 -12.03 18.84
N ASN A 135 -10.69 -13.18 19.37
CA ASN A 135 -11.59 -14.25 19.82
C ASN A 135 -12.62 -13.70 20.83
N TYR A 136 -12.17 -12.83 21.74
CA TYR A 136 -13.03 -12.19 22.73
C TYR A 136 -14.01 -11.17 22.12
N ALA A 137 -13.54 -10.32 21.19
CA ALA A 137 -14.40 -9.38 20.45
C ALA A 137 -15.55 -10.06 19.69
N ILE A 138 -15.27 -11.23 19.09
CA ILE A 138 -16.27 -12.10 18.46
C ILE A 138 -17.27 -12.62 19.50
N ALA A 139 -16.77 -13.20 20.60
CA ALA A 139 -17.62 -13.79 21.64
C ALA A 139 -18.62 -12.78 22.24
N ILE A 140 -18.17 -11.56 22.56
CA ILE A 140 -19.03 -10.51 23.13
C ILE A 140 -19.88 -9.75 22.10
N ASN A 141 -19.79 -10.12 20.81
CA ASN A 141 -20.50 -9.49 19.69
C ASN A 141 -20.30 -7.97 19.65
N MET A 142 -19.08 -7.52 19.31
CA MET A 142 -18.79 -6.13 18.94
C MET A 142 -19.51 -5.74 17.62
N ASP A 143 -19.71 -4.44 17.40
CA ASP A 143 -20.20 -3.90 16.10
C ASP A 143 -19.01 -3.42 15.23
N VAL A 144 -18.06 -2.70 15.84
CA VAL A 144 -16.96 -1.99 15.15
C VAL A 144 -15.64 -2.19 15.90
N LEU A 145 -14.52 -2.20 15.18
CA LEU A 145 -13.16 -2.40 15.70
C LEU A 145 -12.19 -1.43 15.00
N ASN A 146 -11.36 -0.70 15.75
CA ASN A 146 -10.28 0.15 15.20
C ASN A 146 -8.90 -0.40 15.56
N LEU A 147 -8.05 -0.55 14.54
CA LEU A 147 -6.61 -0.79 14.65
C LEU A 147 -5.85 0.46 14.18
N SER A 148 -5.40 1.29 15.13
CA SER A 148 -4.58 2.48 14.83
C SER A 148 -3.11 2.13 14.58
N ILE A 149 -2.87 0.99 13.94
CA ILE A 149 -1.58 0.27 13.86
C ILE A 149 -1.51 -0.53 12.56
N GLY A 150 -0.32 -1.01 12.22
CA GLY A 150 -0.12 -2.08 11.25
C GLY A 150 1.35 -2.44 11.12
N GLY A 151 1.65 -3.60 10.53
CA GLY A 151 3.01 -4.02 10.17
C GLY A 151 3.11 -4.35 8.67
N PRO A 152 4.30 -4.36 8.07
CA PRO A 152 4.45 -4.67 6.64
C PRO A 152 4.26 -6.16 6.31
N ASP A 153 4.27 -7.04 7.32
CA ASP A 153 4.02 -8.47 7.14
C ASP A 153 2.54 -8.75 6.86
N TYR A 154 2.24 -9.08 5.61
CA TYR A 154 0.94 -9.53 5.13
C TYR A 154 0.86 -11.06 4.97
N LEU A 155 1.91 -11.80 5.37
CA LEU A 155 2.04 -13.25 5.30
C LEU A 155 1.95 -13.95 6.68
N ASP A 156 1.74 -13.20 7.78
CA ASP A 156 1.25 -13.74 9.07
C ASP A 156 -0.17 -14.32 8.88
N LEU A 157 -0.25 -15.51 8.27
CA LEU A 157 -1.50 -16.22 7.99
C LEU A 157 -2.37 -16.39 9.24
N PRO A 158 -1.85 -16.73 10.44
CA PRO A 158 -2.63 -16.72 11.68
C PRO A 158 -3.34 -15.39 11.97
N PHE A 159 -2.70 -14.25 11.72
CA PHE A 159 -3.31 -12.92 11.86
C PHE A 159 -4.31 -12.64 10.73
N VAL A 160 -3.94 -12.92 9.47
CA VAL A 160 -4.80 -12.71 8.28
C VAL A 160 -6.10 -13.52 8.37
N GLU A 161 -6.02 -14.82 8.65
CA GLU A 161 -7.19 -15.70 8.82
C GLU A 161 -8.08 -15.26 9.99
N LYS A 162 -7.49 -14.70 11.06
CA LYS A 162 -8.25 -14.15 12.18
C LYS A 162 -8.98 -12.87 11.80
N VAL A 163 -8.40 -12.00 10.96
CA VAL A 163 -9.10 -10.82 10.42
C VAL A 163 -10.27 -11.22 9.52
N TRP A 164 -10.12 -12.29 8.72
CA TRP A 164 -11.23 -12.91 8.00
C TRP A 164 -12.32 -13.45 8.94
N GLU A 165 -11.96 -14.11 10.05
CA GLU A 165 -12.95 -14.61 11.02
C GLU A 165 -13.73 -13.46 11.72
N ILE A 166 -13.05 -12.39 12.12
CA ILE A 166 -13.66 -11.19 12.73
C ILE A 166 -14.69 -10.57 11.78
N THR A 167 -14.27 -10.30 10.55
CA THR A 167 -15.12 -9.67 9.54
C THR A 167 -16.28 -10.60 9.16
N ALA A 168 -16.06 -11.90 9.01
CA ALA A 168 -17.11 -12.90 8.80
C ALA A 168 -18.18 -12.90 9.91
N ASN A 169 -17.80 -12.59 11.16
CA ASN A 169 -18.73 -12.41 12.29
C ASN A 169 -19.50 -11.07 12.28
N ASN A 170 -19.46 -10.33 11.17
CA ASN A 170 -20.08 -9.01 10.93
C ASN A 170 -19.44 -7.83 11.70
N ILE A 171 -18.24 -8.01 12.27
CA ILE A 171 -17.54 -6.91 12.95
C ILE A 171 -16.87 -6.04 11.88
N ILE A 172 -17.19 -4.75 11.86
CA ILE A 172 -16.63 -3.79 10.91
C ILE A 172 -15.24 -3.36 11.40
N MET A 173 -14.18 -3.75 10.69
CA MET A 173 -12.81 -3.36 11.01
C MET A 173 -12.37 -2.12 10.22
N VAL A 174 -11.81 -1.14 10.92
CA VAL A 174 -11.15 0.05 10.38
C VAL A 174 -9.69 0.04 10.82
N SER A 175 -8.75 0.28 9.89
CA SER A 175 -7.31 0.20 10.19
C SER A 175 -6.49 1.29 9.48
N ALA A 176 -5.41 1.71 10.12
CA ALA A 176 -4.45 2.68 9.59
C ALA A 176 -3.57 2.08 8.48
N ILE A 177 -3.44 2.75 7.32
CA ILE A 177 -2.71 2.19 6.15
C ILE A 177 -1.17 2.15 6.27
N GLY A 178 -0.59 2.74 7.33
CA GLY A 178 0.86 2.85 7.54
C GLY A 178 1.37 4.30 7.54
N ASN A 179 2.58 4.52 8.04
CA ASN A 179 3.17 5.86 8.22
C ASN A 179 4.48 6.04 7.43
N ASP A 180 4.67 5.17 6.44
CA ASP A 180 5.98 4.85 5.84
C ASP A 180 6.11 5.46 4.43
N GLY A 181 5.12 6.28 4.04
CA GLY A 181 5.17 7.15 2.87
C GLY A 181 6.23 8.27 2.96
N PRO A 182 6.56 8.92 1.83
CA PRO A 182 5.80 8.96 0.59
C PRO A 182 6.18 7.91 -0.46
N LEU A 183 7.02 6.93 -0.11
CA LEU A 183 7.34 5.81 -1.01
C LEU A 183 6.09 4.97 -1.32
N TYR A 184 6.05 4.39 -2.52
CA TYR A 184 5.00 3.48 -2.97
C TYR A 184 5.37 2.04 -2.63
N GLY A 185 4.38 1.20 -2.31
CA GLY A 185 4.59 -0.17 -1.82
C GLY A 185 4.56 -0.27 -0.28
N THR A 186 4.20 0.81 0.40
CA THR A 186 4.38 1.02 1.85
C THR A 186 3.17 0.63 2.72
N LEU A 187 2.24 -0.14 2.18
CA LEU A 187 0.95 -0.43 2.82
C LEU A 187 1.11 -1.45 3.95
N ASN A 188 0.59 -1.13 5.14
CA ASN A 188 0.69 -2.03 6.31
C ASN A 188 -0.57 -2.88 6.52
N ASN A 189 -0.35 -4.13 6.91
CA ASN A 189 -1.35 -5.09 7.34
C ASN A 189 -1.94 -4.72 8.72
N PRO A 190 -3.27 -4.86 8.95
CA PRO A 190 -4.28 -5.44 8.05
C PRO A 190 -5.05 -4.42 7.20
N ALA A 191 -4.60 -3.16 7.12
CA ALA A 191 -5.29 -2.11 6.36
C ALA A 191 -5.21 -2.30 4.83
N ASP A 192 -4.29 -3.12 4.35
CA ASP A 192 -4.13 -3.61 2.99
C ASP A 192 -5.19 -4.67 2.58
N GLN A 193 -5.75 -5.43 3.53
CA GLN A 193 -6.71 -6.49 3.27
C GLN A 193 -8.04 -5.94 2.71
N SER A 194 -8.68 -6.67 1.78
CA SER A 194 -9.91 -6.17 1.14
C SER A 194 -11.12 -6.10 2.06
N ASP A 195 -11.15 -6.83 3.16
CA ASP A 195 -12.29 -6.87 4.10
C ASP A 195 -12.21 -5.78 5.19
N VAL A 196 -11.02 -5.19 5.37
CA VAL A 196 -10.73 -4.11 6.31
C VAL A 196 -10.83 -2.76 5.62
N ILE A 197 -11.47 -1.78 6.27
CA ILE A 197 -11.50 -0.38 5.80
C ILE A 197 -10.13 0.24 6.10
N GLY A 198 -9.26 0.28 5.09
CA GLY A 198 -7.91 0.84 5.18
C GLY A 198 -7.91 2.34 4.95
N VAL A 199 -7.36 3.10 5.90
CA VAL A 199 -7.49 4.56 5.98
C VAL A 199 -6.15 5.27 5.81
N GLY A 200 -6.03 6.09 4.77
CA GLY A 200 -4.91 7.00 4.55
C GLY A 200 -5.12 8.38 5.20
N GLY A 201 -4.03 9.14 5.32
CA GLY A 201 -4.00 10.43 6.02
C GLY A 201 -3.87 11.63 5.10
N ILE A 202 -4.75 12.62 5.25
CA ILE A 202 -4.64 13.95 4.63
C ILE A 202 -4.43 15.06 5.66
N ASP A 203 -4.01 16.24 5.21
CA ASP A 203 -4.02 17.48 6.00
C ASP A 203 -5.32 18.29 5.81
N TYR A 204 -5.50 19.34 6.62
CA TYR A 204 -6.66 20.24 6.58
C TYR A 204 -6.80 21.07 5.29
N SER A 205 -5.91 20.90 4.31
CA SER A 205 -5.99 21.51 2.97
C SER A 205 -6.28 20.45 1.89
N ASP A 206 -6.69 19.24 2.30
CA ASP A 206 -6.96 18.08 1.45
C ASP A 206 -5.74 17.53 0.67
N HIS A 207 -4.51 17.83 1.10
CA HIS A 207 -3.31 17.17 0.56
C HIS A 207 -3.04 15.84 1.27
N ILE A 208 -2.59 14.82 0.53
CA ILE A 208 -2.08 13.58 1.13
C ILE A 208 -0.89 13.91 2.04
N ALA A 209 -0.98 13.51 3.31
CA ALA A 209 0.08 13.74 4.26
C ALA A 209 1.34 12.96 3.83
N SER A 210 2.52 13.55 3.99
CA SER A 210 3.77 12.95 3.50
C SER A 210 4.03 11.55 4.05
N PHE A 211 3.68 11.31 5.32
CA PHE A 211 3.79 10.01 5.98
C PHE A 211 2.77 8.98 5.50
N SER A 212 1.67 9.37 4.84
CA SER A 212 0.64 8.39 4.47
C SER A 212 1.22 7.38 3.48
N SER A 213 1.27 6.12 3.91
CA SER A 213 1.59 4.99 3.03
C SER A 213 0.66 4.95 1.82
N ARG A 214 1.18 4.45 0.70
CA ARG A 214 0.54 4.49 -0.62
C ARG A 214 1.11 3.40 -1.54
N GLY A 215 0.42 3.18 -2.65
CA GLY A 215 0.76 2.17 -3.65
C GLY A 215 -0.33 1.11 -3.79
N MET A 216 0.00 0.06 -4.53
CA MET A 216 -0.89 -1.08 -4.77
C MET A 216 -0.75 -2.11 -3.63
N SER A 217 -1.73 -3.00 -3.44
CA SER A 217 -1.55 -4.15 -2.53
C SER A 217 -0.46 -5.11 -3.03
N THR A 218 0.54 -5.35 -2.22
CA THR A 218 1.72 -6.21 -2.48
C THR A 218 1.36 -7.65 -2.82
N TRP A 219 0.32 -8.18 -2.19
CA TRP A 219 -0.32 -9.49 -2.41
C TRP A 219 -0.37 -10.01 -3.85
N GLU A 220 -0.64 -9.14 -4.84
CA GLU A 220 -0.75 -9.52 -6.26
C GLU A 220 0.44 -9.08 -7.14
N ILE A 221 1.44 -8.40 -6.57
CA ILE A 221 2.64 -7.93 -7.30
C ILE A 221 3.45 -9.08 -7.93
N PRO A 222 3.63 -10.26 -7.30
CA PRO A 222 4.23 -11.44 -7.96
C PRO A 222 3.44 -11.97 -9.17
N HIS A 223 2.24 -11.43 -9.43
CA HIS A 223 1.40 -11.70 -10.59
C HIS A 223 1.14 -10.42 -11.41
N GLY A 224 1.94 -9.38 -11.18
CA GLY A 224 2.03 -8.13 -11.95
C GLY A 224 1.54 -6.88 -11.21
N TYR A 225 0.31 -6.89 -10.67
CA TYR A 225 -0.38 -5.63 -10.30
C TYR A 225 -1.25 -5.79 -9.05
N GLY A 226 -1.08 -4.92 -8.05
CA GLY A 226 -1.92 -4.89 -6.84
C GLY A 226 -3.33 -4.32 -7.04
N ARG A 227 -4.21 -4.59 -6.09
CA ARG A 227 -5.52 -3.91 -5.91
C ARG A 227 -5.32 -2.48 -5.40
N VAL A 228 -6.38 -1.66 -5.51
CA VAL A 228 -6.39 -0.26 -5.06
C VAL A 228 -6.54 -0.17 -3.54
N LYS A 229 -5.57 0.49 -2.90
CA LYS A 229 -5.56 0.88 -1.48
C LYS A 229 -4.92 2.28 -1.32
N PRO A 230 -5.17 3.03 -0.24
CA PRO A 230 -6.19 2.80 0.80
C PRO A 230 -7.61 2.75 0.21
N ASP A 231 -8.62 2.37 1.00
CA ASP A 231 -10.01 2.45 0.53
C ASP A 231 -10.47 3.92 0.45
N VAL A 232 -10.09 4.71 1.46
CA VAL A 232 -10.47 6.12 1.67
C VAL A 232 -9.39 6.86 2.45
N VAL A 233 -9.43 8.19 2.46
CA VAL A 233 -8.60 9.04 3.33
C VAL A 233 -9.42 9.89 4.30
N ALA A 234 -8.78 10.29 5.40
CA ALA A 234 -9.36 11.22 6.39
C ALA A 234 -8.27 12.13 6.98
N TYR A 235 -8.67 13.24 7.63
CA TYR A 235 -7.71 14.15 8.24
C TYR A 235 -6.90 13.41 9.32
N GLY A 236 -5.59 13.29 9.07
CA GLY A 236 -4.63 12.57 9.92
C GLY A 236 -3.48 13.45 10.39
N ARG A 237 -3.48 14.75 10.07
CA ARG A 237 -2.45 15.72 10.47
C ARG A 237 -2.99 16.74 11.47
N GLU A 238 -2.26 16.97 12.55
CA GLU A 238 -2.52 18.00 13.58
C GLU A 238 -3.92 17.92 14.22
N ILE A 239 -4.48 16.70 14.31
CA ILE A 239 -5.82 16.44 14.87
C ILE A 239 -5.83 16.61 16.39
N MET A 240 -6.80 17.37 16.90
CA MET A 240 -7.11 17.47 18.33
C MET A 240 -7.74 16.17 18.86
N GLY A 241 -7.22 15.63 19.95
CA GLY A 241 -7.74 14.45 20.66
C GLY A 241 -7.29 14.40 22.13
N SER A 242 -7.84 13.50 22.94
CA SER A 242 -7.60 13.47 24.40
C SER A 242 -6.12 13.24 24.78
N LYS A 243 -5.69 13.88 25.88
CA LYS A 243 -4.45 13.54 26.61
C LYS A 243 -4.71 12.38 27.59
N ILE A 244 -3.65 11.76 28.14
CA ILE A 244 -3.76 10.82 29.28
C ILE A 244 -4.33 11.53 30.52
N SER A 245 -3.94 12.80 30.72
CA SER A 245 -4.20 13.58 31.93
C SER A 245 -5.57 14.27 31.91
N THR A 246 -5.67 15.44 31.30
CA THR A 246 -6.92 16.19 31.07
C THR A 246 -6.74 17.13 29.88
N GLY A 247 -7.84 17.46 29.20
CA GLY A 247 -7.82 18.31 28.01
C GLY A 247 -7.13 17.62 26.82
N CYS A 248 -6.81 18.41 25.79
CA CYS A 248 -6.54 17.87 24.46
C CYS A 248 -5.10 18.10 23.98
N LYS A 249 -4.57 17.18 23.16
CA LYS A 249 -3.29 17.29 22.43
C LYS A 249 -3.51 17.20 20.93
N GLN A 250 -2.49 17.56 20.14
CA GLN A 250 -2.44 17.28 18.70
C GLN A 250 -1.51 16.09 18.44
N LEU A 251 -1.92 15.17 17.56
CA LEU A 251 -1.05 14.14 16.98
C LEU A 251 -1.14 14.16 15.46
N SER A 252 -0.27 13.40 14.78
CA SER A 252 -0.33 13.15 13.34
C SER A 252 0.06 11.71 13.02
N GLY A 253 -0.60 11.11 12.03
CA GLY A 253 -0.37 9.75 11.56
C GLY A 253 -1.62 9.17 10.89
N THR A 254 -1.50 8.07 10.16
CA THR A 254 -2.65 7.28 9.70
C THR A 254 -3.33 6.55 10.88
N SER A 255 -2.58 6.30 11.95
CA SER A 255 -3.10 5.93 13.29
C SER A 255 -4.06 6.96 13.88
N VAL A 256 -4.00 8.20 13.41
CA VAL A 256 -4.87 9.33 13.78
C VAL A 256 -6.03 9.51 12.77
N ALA A 257 -5.82 9.15 11.50
CA ALA A 257 -6.89 9.15 10.49
C ALA A 257 -7.88 7.97 10.67
N SER A 258 -7.38 6.78 11.03
CA SER A 258 -8.22 5.59 11.30
C SER A 258 -9.35 5.86 12.32
N PRO A 259 -9.12 6.47 13.50
CA PRO A 259 -10.19 6.76 14.46
C PRO A 259 -11.15 7.87 14.01
N VAL A 260 -10.76 8.76 13.08
CA VAL A 260 -11.71 9.68 12.43
C VAL A 260 -12.75 8.88 11.65
N VAL A 261 -12.29 7.91 10.84
CA VAL A 261 -13.18 7.03 10.08
C VAL A 261 -13.93 6.06 10.99
N ALA A 262 -13.31 5.50 12.03
CA ALA A 262 -14.00 4.63 12.98
C ALA A 262 -15.08 5.37 13.78
N GLY A 263 -14.87 6.65 14.12
CA GLY A 263 -15.87 7.53 14.69
C GLY A 263 -17.03 7.84 13.73
N VAL A 264 -16.73 8.10 12.45
CA VAL A 264 -17.73 8.20 11.37
C VAL A 264 -18.53 6.89 11.24
N VAL A 265 -17.87 5.73 11.23
CA VAL A 265 -18.53 4.41 11.19
C VAL A 265 -19.42 4.22 12.42
N CYS A 266 -19.00 4.59 13.63
CA CYS A 266 -19.83 4.51 14.82
C CYS A 266 -21.09 5.39 14.74
N LEU A 267 -20.98 6.61 14.18
CA LEU A 267 -22.16 7.42 13.86
C LEU A 267 -23.08 6.72 12.86
N LEU A 268 -22.53 6.23 11.74
CA LEU A 268 -23.28 5.57 10.67
C LEU A 268 -23.96 4.27 11.12
N VAL A 269 -23.33 3.46 11.98
CA VAL A 269 -23.97 2.28 12.60
C VAL A 269 -25.12 2.67 13.51
N SER A 270 -25.05 3.83 14.18
CA SER A 270 -26.12 4.31 15.07
C SER A 270 -27.39 4.76 14.35
N ILE A 271 -27.36 5.01 13.04
CA ILE A 271 -28.55 5.43 12.27
C ILE A 271 -29.50 4.26 11.98
N ILE A 272 -28.97 3.04 11.92
CA ILE A 272 -29.75 1.83 11.70
C ILE A 272 -30.23 1.30 13.06
N PRO A 273 -31.55 1.07 13.25
CA PRO A 273 -32.09 0.49 14.47
C PRO A 273 -31.38 -0.82 14.83
N GLU A 274 -31.01 -0.96 16.10
CA GLU A 274 -30.27 -2.08 16.68
C GLU A 274 -30.77 -3.45 16.19
N ASN A 275 -32.09 -3.68 16.22
CA ASN A 275 -32.74 -4.92 15.81
C ASN A 275 -32.70 -5.20 14.28
N ARG A 276 -32.22 -4.26 13.47
CA ARG A 276 -32.06 -4.36 12.02
C ARG A 276 -30.62 -4.19 11.54
N ARG A 277 -29.65 -3.87 12.43
CA ARG A 277 -28.25 -3.62 12.04
C ARG A 277 -27.68 -4.76 11.20
N LYS A 278 -27.71 -5.99 11.71
CA LYS A 278 -27.18 -7.19 11.01
C LYS A 278 -27.99 -7.62 9.76
N GLU A 279 -29.10 -6.95 9.42
CA GLU A 279 -29.80 -7.15 8.13
C GLU A 279 -29.20 -6.31 6.99
N ILE A 280 -28.59 -5.17 7.33
CA ILE A 280 -28.22 -4.07 6.43
C ILE A 280 -26.71 -3.81 6.47
N LEU A 281 -26.14 -3.77 7.68
CA LEU A 281 -24.75 -3.41 7.96
C LEU A 281 -23.90 -4.68 8.13
N ASN A 282 -22.83 -4.73 7.35
CA ASN A 282 -21.74 -5.69 7.39
C ASN A 282 -20.47 -4.99 6.83
N PRO A 283 -19.27 -5.60 6.90
CA PRO A 283 -18.02 -4.97 6.43
C PRO A 283 -18.11 -4.46 4.98
N ALA A 284 -18.68 -5.24 4.06
CA ALA A 284 -18.84 -4.81 2.67
C ALA A 284 -19.87 -3.69 2.49
N SER A 285 -21.03 -3.72 3.14
CA SER A 285 -22.03 -2.65 2.98
C SER A 285 -21.62 -1.32 3.62
N MET A 286 -20.87 -1.34 4.72
CA MET A 286 -20.24 -0.14 5.27
C MET A 286 -19.14 0.38 4.34
N LYS A 287 -18.25 -0.50 3.86
CA LYS A 287 -17.21 -0.12 2.90
C LYS A 287 -17.81 0.47 1.62
N GLN A 288 -18.85 -0.15 1.06
CA GLN A 288 -19.61 0.36 -0.10
C GLN A 288 -20.07 1.79 0.13
N ALA A 289 -20.72 2.10 1.26
CA ALA A 289 -21.17 3.46 1.54
C ALA A 289 -20.01 4.47 1.65
N LEU A 290 -18.88 4.08 2.27
CA LEU A 290 -17.71 4.94 2.43
C LEU A 290 -16.99 5.21 1.10
N VAL A 291 -16.80 4.20 0.24
CA VAL A 291 -16.08 4.37 -1.05
C VAL A 291 -16.97 4.97 -2.15
N GLU A 292 -18.28 4.71 -2.13
CA GLU A 292 -19.21 5.28 -3.12
C GLU A 292 -19.62 6.72 -2.75
N GLY A 293 -19.58 7.08 -1.47
CA GLY A 293 -19.81 8.44 -0.98
C GLY A 293 -18.55 9.32 -0.84
N ALA A 294 -17.36 8.82 -1.19
CA ALA A 294 -16.11 9.55 -0.98
C ALA A 294 -15.97 10.79 -1.88
N ALA A 295 -15.53 11.91 -1.29
CA ALA A 295 -15.16 13.12 -1.99
C ALA A 295 -13.75 12.96 -2.62
N LYS A 296 -13.71 12.58 -3.90
CA LYS A 296 -12.48 12.49 -4.68
C LYS A 296 -11.70 13.83 -4.70
N LEU A 297 -10.42 13.74 -4.36
CA LEU A 297 -9.48 14.84 -4.25
C LEU A 297 -8.79 15.13 -5.60
N VAL A 298 -8.42 16.39 -5.82
CA VAL A 298 -7.75 16.85 -7.05
C VAL A 298 -6.23 16.82 -6.84
N GLY A 299 -5.52 16.04 -7.65
CA GLY A 299 -4.06 15.94 -7.62
C GLY A 299 -3.54 14.53 -7.31
N PRO A 300 -3.94 13.89 -6.19
CA PRO A 300 -3.49 12.54 -5.86
C PRO A 300 -4.07 11.46 -6.79
N ASN A 301 -3.37 10.34 -6.94
CA ASN A 301 -3.91 9.17 -7.66
C ASN A 301 -4.60 8.14 -6.75
N MET A 302 -5.34 7.21 -7.34
CA MET A 302 -6.18 6.25 -6.60
C MET A 302 -5.39 5.35 -5.63
N TYR A 303 -4.09 5.13 -5.88
CA TYR A 303 -3.19 4.42 -4.97
C TYR A 303 -2.66 5.29 -3.80
N GLU A 304 -3.07 6.56 -3.73
CA GLU A 304 -2.77 7.48 -2.61
C GLU A 304 -4.04 7.86 -1.85
N GLN A 305 -5.13 8.15 -2.57
CA GLN A 305 -6.39 8.64 -1.97
C GLN A 305 -7.49 7.58 -1.84
N GLY A 306 -7.32 6.39 -2.44
CA GLY A 306 -8.41 5.44 -2.60
C GLY A 306 -9.54 6.04 -3.42
N ALA A 307 -10.76 5.96 -2.89
CA ALA A 307 -11.93 6.65 -3.44
C ALA A 307 -11.92 8.18 -3.25
N GLY A 308 -11.12 8.68 -2.29
CA GLY A 308 -11.09 10.08 -1.87
C GLY A 308 -11.29 10.25 -0.36
N ARG A 309 -11.53 11.49 0.06
CA ARG A 309 -11.82 11.80 1.47
C ARG A 309 -13.22 11.28 1.83
N VAL A 310 -13.35 10.59 2.96
CA VAL A 310 -14.67 10.17 3.48
C VAL A 310 -15.62 11.38 3.59
N ASP A 311 -16.85 11.25 3.07
CA ASP A 311 -17.95 12.17 3.34
C ASP A 311 -19.00 11.47 4.21
N LEU A 312 -19.22 12.01 5.43
CA LEU A 312 -20.16 11.45 6.39
C LEU A 312 -21.63 11.62 5.95
N LEU A 313 -21.95 12.67 5.20
CA LEU A 313 -23.33 13.02 4.84
C LEU A 313 -23.78 12.26 3.60
N GLU A 314 -22.90 12.06 2.61
CA GLU A 314 -23.21 11.21 1.46
C GLU A 314 -23.28 9.73 1.89
N SER A 315 -22.32 9.25 2.69
CA SER A 315 -22.36 7.90 3.27
C SER A 315 -23.64 7.65 4.09
N PHE A 316 -24.15 8.68 4.77
CA PHE A 316 -25.43 8.63 5.50
C PHE A 316 -26.64 8.47 4.57
N GLU A 317 -26.74 9.24 3.49
CA GLU A 317 -27.85 9.13 2.53
C GLU A 317 -27.81 7.82 1.72
N ILE A 318 -26.62 7.30 1.42
CA ILE A 318 -26.43 5.96 0.85
C ILE A 318 -26.98 4.91 1.83
N LEU A 319 -26.50 4.85 3.09
CA LEU A 319 -26.93 3.82 4.06
C LEU A 319 -28.42 3.90 4.42
N LYS A 320 -28.99 5.11 4.46
CA LYS A 320 -30.41 5.38 4.68
C LYS A 320 -31.32 4.80 3.58
N SER A 321 -30.79 4.58 2.38
CA SER A 321 -31.50 4.01 1.23
C SER A 321 -30.97 2.64 0.78
N TYR A 322 -29.93 2.14 1.45
CA TYR A 322 -29.16 0.96 1.04
C TYR A 322 -30.00 -0.31 0.99
N GLN A 323 -29.83 -1.08 -0.10
CA GLN A 323 -30.35 -2.43 -0.26
C GLN A 323 -29.16 -3.38 -0.45
N PRO A 324 -29.12 -4.54 0.24
CA PRO A 324 -28.02 -5.51 0.14
C PRO A 324 -27.70 -5.88 -1.32
N ARG A 325 -26.48 -5.55 -1.75
CA ARG A 325 -26.02 -5.70 -3.14
C ARG A 325 -24.52 -5.96 -3.22
N ALA A 326 -24.05 -6.40 -4.38
CA ALA A 326 -22.64 -6.36 -4.71
C ALA A 326 -22.29 -5.08 -5.51
N SER A 327 -21.02 -4.69 -5.48
CA SER A 327 -20.43 -3.66 -6.36
C SER A 327 -18.95 -3.97 -6.63
N ILE A 328 -18.32 -3.20 -7.52
CA ILE A 328 -16.88 -3.29 -7.82
C ILE A 328 -16.24 -1.95 -7.44
N PHE A 329 -15.07 -1.99 -6.81
CA PHE A 329 -14.26 -0.83 -6.48
C PHE A 329 -12.82 -0.97 -7.03
N PRO A 330 -12.29 0.01 -7.78
CA PRO A 330 -13.00 1.13 -8.41
C PRO A 330 -14.04 0.65 -9.44
N SER A 331 -15.15 1.38 -9.59
CA SER A 331 -16.23 1.07 -10.54
C SER A 331 -15.97 1.58 -11.97
N ILE A 332 -14.92 2.37 -12.17
CA ILE A 332 -14.53 2.98 -13.45
C ILE A 332 -13.01 2.93 -13.59
N LEU A 333 -12.52 2.44 -14.74
CA LEU A 333 -11.12 2.59 -15.18
C LEU A 333 -11.09 3.48 -16.44
N ASP A 334 -10.72 4.74 -16.24
CA ASP A 334 -10.69 5.79 -17.27
C ASP A 334 -9.27 6.30 -17.50
N TYR A 335 -8.65 5.90 -18.63
CA TYR A 335 -7.29 6.29 -19.04
C TYR A 335 -7.17 7.78 -19.39
N THR A 336 -8.28 8.52 -19.51
CA THR A 336 -8.27 9.99 -19.69
C THR A 336 -8.19 10.74 -18.36
N ASN A 337 -8.44 10.06 -17.23
CA ASN A 337 -8.51 10.65 -15.88
C ASN A 337 -7.13 10.78 -15.19
N CYS A 338 -6.15 11.38 -15.87
CA CYS A 338 -4.81 11.56 -15.28
C CYS A 338 -4.78 12.78 -14.34
N PRO A 339 -4.12 12.70 -13.16
CA PRO A 339 -3.32 11.58 -12.65
C PRO A 339 -4.11 10.49 -11.90
N TYR A 340 -5.43 10.63 -11.69
CA TYR A 340 -6.20 9.73 -10.80
C TYR A 340 -6.03 8.23 -11.11
N THR A 341 -6.08 7.86 -12.39
CA THR A 341 -5.89 6.48 -12.88
C THR A 341 -4.44 6.18 -13.27
N TRP A 342 -3.46 6.83 -12.64
CA TRP A 342 -2.06 6.38 -12.69
C TRP A 342 -1.95 4.94 -12.13
N PRO A 343 -1.12 4.06 -12.72
CA PRO A 343 -0.22 4.30 -13.85
C PRO A 343 -0.91 4.28 -15.23
N PHE A 344 -2.08 3.66 -15.35
CA PHE A 344 -2.78 3.38 -16.61
C PHE A 344 -2.94 4.60 -17.53
N CYS A 345 -3.28 5.78 -17.00
CA CYS A 345 -3.41 7.00 -17.80
C CYS A 345 -2.11 7.53 -18.42
N ARG A 346 -0.93 7.03 -18.01
CA ARG A 346 0.39 7.40 -18.56
C ARG A 346 0.81 6.56 -19.77
N GLN A 347 0.16 5.42 -20.00
CA GLN A 347 0.47 4.50 -21.10
C GLN A 347 -0.80 3.98 -21.77
N ALA A 348 -1.07 4.45 -22.99
CA ALA A 348 -2.12 3.90 -23.83
C ALA A 348 -1.83 2.43 -24.20
N LEU A 349 -2.88 1.64 -24.37
CA LEU A 349 -2.79 0.27 -24.88
C LEU A 349 -2.44 0.27 -26.37
N TYR A 350 -1.84 -0.81 -26.85
CA TYR A 350 -1.51 -1.02 -28.26
C TYR A 350 -1.32 -2.51 -28.57
N SER A 351 -1.25 -2.90 -29.85
CA SER A 351 -1.14 -4.32 -30.23
C SER A 351 0.27 -4.89 -30.05
N GLY A 352 0.34 -6.14 -29.56
CA GLY A 352 1.60 -6.85 -29.31
C GLY A 352 2.25 -6.54 -27.95
N ALA A 353 1.60 -5.75 -27.08
CA ALA A 353 2.01 -5.53 -25.69
C ALA A 353 1.72 -6.76 -24.81
N MET A 354 2.40 -6.88 -23.67
CA MET A 354 1.96 -7.76 -22.58
C MET A 354 0.56 -7.36 -22.10
N PRO A 355 -0.21 -8.28 -21.49
CA PRO A 355 -1.48 -7.92 -20.88
C PRO A 355 -1.28 -6.86 -19.80
N VAL A 356 -1.94 -5.72 -19.93
CA VAL A 356 -2.03 -4.73 -18.85
C VAL A 356 -3.07 -5.22 -17.87
N ILE A 357 -2.67 -5.48 -16.63
CA ILE A 357 -3.52 -6.05 -15.59
C ILE A 357 -4.11 -4.94 -14.73
N PHE A 358 -5.43 -4.94 -14.56
CA PHE A 358 -6.11 -4.11 -13.56
C PHE A 358 -6.89 -5.00 -12.59
N ASN A 359 -6.56 -4.91 -11.30
CA ASN A 359 -7.18 -5.69 -10.23
C ASN A 359 -8.17 -4.82 -9.43
N ALA A 360 -9.46 -5.10 -9.60
CA ALA A 360 -10.55 -4.45 -8.88
C ALA A 360 -11.10 -5.36 -7.78
N THR A 361 -11.54 -4.76 -6.67
CA THR A 361 -12.13 -5.47 -5.54
C THR A 361 -13.65 -5.58 -5.72
N ILE A 362 -14.18 -6.80 -5.62
CA ILE A 362 -15.61 -7.07 -5.51
C ILE A 362 -16.02 -6.91 -4.06
N LEU A 363 -17.03 -6.08 -3.79
CA LEU A 363 -17.67 -5.92 -2.48
C LEU A 363 -19.05 -6.56 -2.50
N ASN A 364 -19.34 -7.49 -1.59
CA ASN A 364 -20.62 -8.20 -1.53
C ASN A 364 -21.38 -7.97 -0.21
N GLY A 365 -22.11 -6.86 -0.13
CA GLY A 365 -22.97 -6.57 1.01
C GLY A 365 -24.25 -7.41 1.08
N MET A 366 -24.47 -8.38 0.17
CA MET A 366 -25.63 -9.29 0.20
C MET A 366 -25.53 -10.35 1.31
N GLY A 367 -24.32 -10.80 1.65
CA GLY A 367 -24.08 -11.87 2.61
C GLY A 367 -22.61 -12.29 2.64
N VAL A 368 -22.18 -12.91 3.76
CA VAL A 368 -20.77 -13.22 4.05
C VAL A 368 -20.10 -14.10 3.00
N ILE A 369 -20.88 -14.96 2.33
CA ILE A 369 -20.43 -15.74 1.18
C ILE A 369 -21.21 -15.33 -0.09
N GLY A 370 -20.49 -15.22 -1.19
CA GLY A 370 -21.04 -15.04 -2.53
C GLY A 370 -20.36 -15.96 -3.54
N TYR A 371 -20.92 -16.05 -4.73
CA TYR A 371 -20.41 -16.84 -5.84
C TYR A 371 -20.56 -16.06 -7.14
N VAL A 372 -19.54 -16.10 -8.01
CA VAL A 372 -19.64 -15.57 -9.37
C VAL A 372 -20.46 -16.56 -10.21
N GLN A 373 -21.67 -16.16 -10.61
CA GLN A 373 -22.66 -17.05 -11.22
C GLN A 373 -22.28 -17.50 -12.65
N SER A 374 -21.48 -16.70 -13.34
CA SER A 374 -20.97 -16.95 -14.69
C SER A 374 -19.74 -16.09 -14.93
N PRO A 375 -18.82 -16.48 -15.84
CA PRO A 375 -17.65 -15.67 -16.18
C PRO A 375 -18.02 -14.20 -16.50
N PRO A 376 -17.17 -13.23 -16.13
CA PRO A 376 -17.36 -11.83 -16.51
C PRO A 376 -17.44 -11.67 -18.03
N THR A 377 -18.22 -10.69 -18.48
CA THR A 377 -18.48 -10.44 -19.90
C THR A 377 -18.16 -9.00 -20.28
N TRP A 378 -17.46 -8.81 -21.41
CA TRP A 378 -17.16 -7.52 -22.01
C TRP A 378 -18.27 -7.11 -22.98
N HIS A 379 -18.77 -5.88 -22.83
CA HIS A 379 -19.82 -5.28 -23.65
C HIS A 379 -19.28 -3.96 -24.22
N PRO A 380 -18.69 -3.96 -25.43
CA PRO A 380 -18.15 -2.74 -26.04
C PRO A 380 -19.27 -1.77 -26.45
N SER A 381 -19.02 -0.47 -26.31
CA SER A 381 -19.96 0.60 -26.71
C SER A 381 -20.01 0.83 -28.23
N THR A 382 -18.97 0.43 -28.96
CA THR A 382 -18.84 0.61 -30.42
C THR A 382 -18.21 -0.62 -31.08
N GLU A 383 -18.20 -0.68 -32.42
CA GLU A 383 -17.62 -1.82 -33.15
C GLU A 383 -16.09 -1.92 -32.95
N GLU A 384 -15.40 -0.79 -32.83
CA GLU A 384 -13.97 -0.69 -32.52
C GLU A 384 -13.62 -1.25 -31.13
N GLY A 385 -14.58 -1.29 -30.20
CA GLY A 385 -14.41 -1.94 -28.90
C GLY A 385 -14.24 -3.47 -28.98
N ASN A 386 -14.44 -4.08 -30.16
CA ASN A 386 -14.06 -5.47 -30.44
C ASN A 386 -12.56 -5.64 -30.73
N LEU A 387 -11.78 -4.56 -30.90
CA LEU A 387 -10.31 -4.63 -31.01
C LEU A 387 -9.65 -4.94 -29.65
N LEU A 388 -10.37 -4.73 -28.55
CA LEU A 388 -9.95 -5.14 -27.21
C LEU A 388 -10.18 -6.65 -27.00
N ARG A 389 -9.17 -7.33 -26.45
CA ARG A 389 -9.26 -8.63 -25.81
C ARG A 389 -9.08 -8.43 -24.31
N ILE A 390 -10.04 -8.92 -23.52
CA ILE A 390 -9.89 -9.03 -22.07
C ILE A 390 -9.94 -10.51 -21.71
N HIS A 391 -8.91 -10.99 -21.00
CA HIS A 391 -8.99 -12.24 -20.24
C HIS A 391 -9.27 -11.90 -18.77
N PHE A 392 -10.03 -12.74 -18.07
CA PHE A 392 -10.46 -12.50 -16.70
C PHE A 392 -9.97 -13.62 -15.78
N THR A 393 -9.28 -13.26 -14.70
CA THR A 393 -9.14 -14.12 -13.51
C THR A 393 -9.91 -13.46 -12.36
N TYR A 394 -10.58 -14.24 -11.52
CA TYR A 394 -11.50 -13.71 -10.51
C TYR A 394 -11.75 -14.75 -9.40
N SER A 395 -12.22 -14.30 -8.25
CA SER A 395 -12.66 -15.20 -7.18
C SER A 395 -13.96 -15.89 -7.56
N GLU A 396 -13.96 -17.22 -7.74
CA GLU A 396 -15.21 -17.99 -7.96
C GLU A 396 -16.13 -17.92 -6.73
N VAL A 397 -15.53 -17.98 -5.54
CA VAL A 397 -16.17 -17.77 -4.24
C VAL A 397 -15.71 -16.43 -3.68
N ILE A 398 -16.66 -15.62 -3.23
CA ILE A 398 -16.46 -14.34 -2.54
C ILE A 398 -16.57 -14.62 -1.05
N TRP A 399 -15.46 -14.50 -0.32
CA TRP A 399 -15.38 -14.80 1.11
C TRP A 399 -14.15 -14.14 1.76
N PRO A 400 -14.28 -13.54 2.96
CA PRO A 400 -15.52 -13.15 3.63
C PRO A 400 -15.98 -11.78 3.12
N TRP A 401 -17.17 -11.67 2.53
CA TRP A 401 -17.70 -10.43 1.93
C TRP A 401 -16.98 -9.85 0.71
N THR A 402 -15.67 -10.09 0.49
CA THR A 402 -14.97 -9.58 -0.70
C THR A 402 -14.34 -10.66 -1.57
N GLY A 403 -13.89 -10.24 -2.75
CA GLY A 403 -13.18 -11.03 -3.76
C GLY A 403 -12.51 -10.10 -4.77
N TYR A 404 -11.88 -10.64 -5.81
CA TYR A 404 -11.20 -9.86 -6.84
C TYR A 404 -11.75 -10.13 -8.24
N LEU A 405 -11.58 -9.14 -9.12
CA LEU A 405 -11.79 -9.23 -10.57
C LEU A 405 -10.57 -8.62 -11.26
N ALA A 406 -9.76 -9.46 -11.89
CA ALA A 406 -8.59 -9.10 -12.67
C ALA A 406 -8.96 -8.95 -14.16
N LEU A 407 -8.52 -7.87 -14.78
CA LEU A 407 -8.70 -7.60 -16.20
C LEU A 407 -7.34 -7.63 -16.88
N HIS A 408 -7.07 -8.68 -17.65
CA HIS A 408 -5.87 -8.83 -18.46
C HIS A 408 -6.16 -8.27 -19.87
N MET A 409 -5.82 -7.00 -20.08
CA MET A 409 -6.24 -6.23 -21.25
C MET A 409 -5.15 -6.19 -22.34
N GLN A 410 -5.51 -6.53 -23.57
CA GLN A 410 -4.65 -6.43 -24.76
C GLN A 410 -5.44 -5.93 -25.97
N ILE A 411 -4.76 -5.22 -26.88
CA ILE A 411 -5.31 -4.94 -28.21
C ILE A 411 -4.90 -6.07 -29.15
N LYS A 412 -5.85 -6.53 -29.98
CA LYS A 412 -5.61 -7.58 -30.98
C LYS A 412 -4.82 -7.04 -32.18
N GLU A 413 -4.27 -7.94 -32.98
CA GLU A 413 -3.43 -7.61 -34.15
C GLU A 413 -4.14 -6.72 -35.19
N GLU A 414 -5.45 -6.88 -35.37
CA GLU A 414 -6.25 -6.02 -36.26
C GLU A 414 -6.26 -4.55 -35.79
N GLY A 415 -6.01 -4.31 -34.50
CA GLY A 415 -5.91 -2.99 -33.88
C GLY A 415 -4.51 -2.35 -33.93
N ALA A 416 -3.50 -2.98 -34.54
CA ALA A 416 -2.12 -2.47 -34.55
C ALA A 416 -1.94 -1.07 -35.18
N HIS A 417 -2.89 -0.63 -36.00
CA HIS A 417 -2.92 0.71 -36.61
C HIS A 417 -4.04 1.61 -36.05
N PHE A 418 -4.81 1.15 -35.06
CA PHE A 418 -5.90 1.92 -34.47
C PHE A 418 -5.37 3.02 -33.54
N SER A 419 -6.06 4.16 -33.51
CA SER A 419 -5.77 5.27 -32.61
C SER A 419 -7.09 5.89 -32.16
N GLY A 420 -7.34 5.94 -30.86
CA GLY A 420 -8.61 6.42 -30.33
C GLY A 420 -8.88 5.99 -28.90
N VAL A 421 -10.16 5.95 -28.53
CA VAL A 421 -10.63 5.49 -27.22
C VAL A 421 -11.55 4.30 -27.42
N ILE A 422 -11.33 3.23 -26.66
CA ILE A 422 -12.27 2.10 -26.54
C ILE A 422 -13.08 2.29 -25.27
N GLU A 423 -14.41 2.28 -25.39
CA GLU A 423 -15.34 2.41 -24.27
C GLU A 423 -16.27 1.20 -24.19
N GLY A 424 -16.71 0.86 -22.98
CA GLY A 424 -17.65 -0.24 -22.75
C GLY A 424 -17.74 -0.65 -21.28
N ASN A 425 -18.43 -1.76 -21.03
CA ASN A 425 -18.73 -2.27 -19.70
C ASN A 425 -18.26 -3.71 -19.53
N VAL A 426 -17.60 -4.02 -18.41
CA VAL A 426 -17.46 -5.39 -17.91
C VAL A 426 -18.58 -5.65 -16.92
N THR A 427 -19.38 -6.70 -17.16
CA THR A 427 -20.44 -7.11 -16.22
C THR A 427 -20.14 -8.46 -15.59
N VAL A 428 -20.30 -8.56 -14.27
CA VAL A 428 -20.23 -9.80 -13.50
C VAL A 428 -21.50 -9.96 -12.67
N ARG A 429 -22.02 -11.18 -12.56
CA ARG A 429 -23.23 -11.47 -11.80
C ARG A 429 -22.89 -12.30 -10.59
N ILE A 430 -23.24 -11.80 -9.41
CA ILE A 430 -22.90 -12.37 -8.11
C ILE A 430 -24.19 -12.87 -7.46
N PHE A 431 -24.12 -14.08 -6.91
CA PHE A 431 -25.19 -14.75 -6.18
C PHE A 431 -24.75 -14.93 -4.72
N SER A 432 -25.65 -14.66 -3.77
CA SER A 432 -25.46 -15.04 -2.36
C SER A 432 -26.60 -15.93 -1.90
N PRO A 433 -26.34 -16.94 -1.04
CA PRO A 433 -27.40 -17.69 -0.37
C PRO A 433 -28.43 -16.78 0.33
N PRO A 434 -29.67 -17.28 0.59
CA PRO A 434 -30.67 -16.52 1.33
C PRO A 434 -30.14 -16.10 2.70
N ALA A 435 -30.43 -14.88 3.15
CA ALA A 435 -30.14 -14.46 4.52
C ALA A 435 -31.04 -15.20 5.53
N GLN A 436 -30.73 -15.09 6.82
CA GLN A 436 -31.52 -15.75 7.87
C GLN A 436 -32.99 -15.33 7.83
N GLY A 437 -33.90 -16.28 7.54
CA GLY A 437 -35.33 -16.04 7.39
C GLY A 437 -35.81 -15.87 5.93
N GLU A 438 -34.90 -15.67 4.98
CA GLU A 438 -35.21 -15.65 3.54
C GLU A 438 -35.29 -17.08 2.97
N LYS A 439 -35.96 -17.23 1.82
CA LYS A 439 -36.08 -18.51 1.09
C LYS A 439 -35.48 -18.47 -0.31
N THR A 440 -35.24 -17.27 -0.82
CA THR A 440 -34.71 -16.99 -2.16
C THR A 440 -33.31 -16.41 -2.02
N ALA A 441 -32.38 -16.88 -2.84
CA ALA A 441 -31.04 -16.32 -2.90
C ALA A 441 -31.07 -14.86 -3.34
N ARG A 442 -30.09 -14.08 -2.87
CA ARG A 442 -29.86 -12.70 -3.31
C ARG A 442 -28.99 -12.72 -4.57
N THR A 443 -29.20 -11.77 -5.48
CA THR A 443 -28.41 -11.72 -6.72
C THR A 443 -28.26 -10.27 -7.19
N SER A 444 -27.04 -9.90 -7.56
CA SER A 444 -26.68 -8.56 -7.99
C SER A 444 -25.80 -8.64 -9.23
N THR A 445 -25.98 -7.72 -10.18
CA THR A 445 -25.11 -7.58 -11.34
C THR A 445 -24.27 -6.32 -11.15
N CYS A 446 -22.96 -6.49 -11.06
CA CYS A 446 -22.02 -5.39 -10.97
C CYS A 446 -21.52 -5.00 -12.35
N VAL A 447 -21.15 -3.72 -12.50
CA VAL A 447 -20.63 -3.15 -13.73
C VAL A 447 -19.34 -2.40 -13.40
N LEU A 448 -18.28 -2.69 -14.16
CA LEU A 448 -17.05 -1.92 -14.21
C LEU A 448 -16.99 -1.23 -15.58
N GLN A 449 -16.97 0.10 -15.58
CA GLN A 449 -16.87 0.89 -16.81
C GLN A 449 -15.41 1.01 -17.24
N LEU A 450 -15.13 0.76 -18.53
CA LEU A 450 -13.80 0.93 -19.11
C LEU A 450 -13.82 2.05 -20.14
N LYS A 451 -12.82 2.92 -20.07
CA LYS A 451 -12.53 3.98 -21.05
C LYS A 451 -11.02 4.00 -21.28
N LEU A 452 -10.58 3.32 -22.33
CA LEU A 452 -9.18 2.94 -22.55
C LEU A 452 -8.61 3.73 -23.74
N ASN A 453 -7.49 4.41 -23.54
CA ASN A 453 -6.76 5.05 -24.64
C ASN A 453 -5.98 3.99 -25.42
N VAL A 454 -6.06 4.03 -26.76
CA VAL A 454 -5.36 3.12 -27.66
C VAL A 454 -4.56 3.90 -28.69
N VAL A 455 -3.33 3.45 -28.96
CA VAL A 455 -2.43 4.01 -29.97
C VAL A 455 -1.92 2.93 -30.93
N PRO A 456 -1.45 3.29 -32.14
CA PRO A 456 -0.79 2.36 -33.04
C PRO A 456 0.46 1.77 -32.38
N THR A 457 0.81 0.52 -32.73
CA THR A 457 1.94 -0.19 -32.12
C THR A 457 3.23 0.62 -32.24
N PRO A 458 3.88 1.01 -31.11
CA PRO A 458 5.11 1.78 -31.13
C PRO A 458 6.27 1.02 -31.80
N PRO A 459 7.28 1.73 -32.37
CA PRO A 459 8.49 1.10 -32.87
C PRO A 459 9.16 0.23 -31.79
N ARG A 460 9.68 -0.94 -32.17
CA ARG A 460 10.36 -1.90 -31.28
C ARG A 460 11.40 -1.22 -30.36
N SER A 461 12.20 -0.30 -30.91
CA SER A 461 13.22 0.48 -30.18
C SER A 461 12.69 1.47 -29.12
N LYS A 462 11.38 1.59 -28.97
CA LYS A 462 10.70 2.34 -27.90
C LYS A 462 9.92 1.44 -26.94
N ARG A 463 10.06 0.12 -27.02
CA ARG A 463 9.34 -0.85 -26.17
C ARG A 463 10.32 -1.58 -25.25
N ILE A 464 10.09 -1.48 -23.95
CA ILE A 464 10.91 -2.04 -22.88
C ILE A 464 10.07 -3.06 -22.11
N LEU A 465 10.60 -4.26 -21.92
CA LEU A 465 10.02 -5.27 -21.06
C LEU A 465 10.72 -5.20 -19.70
N TRP A 466 9.97 -5.00 -18.61
CA TRP A 466 10.43 -5.06 -17.22
C TRP A 466 10.26 -6.49 -16.72
N ASP A 467 11.33 -7.14 -16.27
CA ASP A 467 11.19 -8.41 -15.57
C ASP A 467 10.61 -8.19 -14.17
N GLN A 468 9.47 -8.82 -13.90
CA GLN A 468 8.83 -8.87 -12.58
C GLN A 468 8.80 -10.30 -12.01
N PHE A 469 9.15 -11.29 -12.83
CA PHE A 469 8.99 -12.69 -12.49
C PHE A 469 10.14 -13.19 -11.62
N HIS A 470 11.35 -12.61 -11.72
CA HIS A 470 12.50 -13.00 -10.89
C HIS A 470 12.82 -12.00 -9.75
N SER A 471 12.11 -10.86 -9.70
CA SER A 471 12.16 -9.90 -8.57
C SER A 471 11.41 -10.40 -7.34
N ILE A 472 11.67 -9.78 -6.19
CA ILE A 472 11.19 -10.16 -4.85
C ILE A 472 9.70 -10.56 -4.85
N LYS A 473 9.47 -11.88 -4.80
CA LYS A 473 8.17 -12.50 -4.54
C LYS A 473 7.84 -12.39 -3.04
N TYR A 474 7.62 -11.16 -2.56
CA TYR A 474 7.90 -10.74 -1.17
C TYR A 474 7.53 -11.78 -0.08
N PRO A 475 8.50 -12.24 0.74
CA PRO A 475 8.83 -13.65 0.67
C PRO A 475 8.84 -14.40 2.01
N PRO A 476 8.86 -15.75 1.98
CA PRO A 476 9.05 -16.60 3.16
C PRO A 476 10.51 -16.65 3.68
N GLY A 477 11.27 -15.56 3.56
CA GLY A 477 12.71 -15.53 3.87
C GLY A 477 13.32 -14.13 3.99
N TYR A 478 14.56 -14.04 4.43
CA TYR A 478 15.28 -12.77 4.64
C TYR A 478 15.93 -12.30 3.34
N ILE A 479 15.34 -11.29 2.68
CA ILE A 479 16.07 -10.43 1.72
C ILE A 479 16.45 -9.12 2.42
N PRO A 480 17.75 -8.74 2.45
CA PRO A 480 18.21 -7.52 3.08
C PRO A 480 18.02 -6.29 2.18
N ARG A 481 17.96 -5.11 2.80
CA ARG A 481 17.99 -3.82 2.09
C ARG A 481 19.14 -3.73 1.08
N ASP A 482 18.85 -3.30 -0.13
CA ASP A 482 19.78 -2.84 -1.15
C ASP A 482 20.66 -1.69 -0.61
N SER A 483 20.07 -0.67 0.03
CA SER A 483 20.84 0.43 0.64
C SER A 483 21.44 0.10 2.03
N LEU A 484 22.73 -0.23 2.08
CA LEU A 484 23.46 -0.54 3.33
C LEU A 484 23.75 0.65 4.27
N ASP A 485 23.36 1.86 3.87
CA ASP A 485 23.29 3.02 4.78
C ASP A 485 22.09 2.90 5.77
N VAL A 486 21.08 2.08 5.46
CA VAL A 486 19.91 1.84 6.31
C VAL A 486 20.23 0.80 7.38
N ARG A 487 20.05 1.16 8.66
CA ARG A 487 20.44 0.33 9.83
C ARG A 487 19.34 0.06 10.86
N ASN A 488 18.19 0.72 10.74
CA ASN A 488 17.09 0.63 11.71
C ASN A 488 15.96 -0.31 11.27
N ASP A 489 15.99 -0.69 10.00
CA ASP A 489 15.17 -1.71 9.35
C ASP A 489 16.12 -2.41 8.36
N ILE A 490 16.09 -3.73 8.33
CA ILE A 490 17.10 -4.56 7.66
C ILE A 490 16.51 -5.43 6.55
N LEU A 491 15.18 -5.51 6.44
CA LEU A 491 14.42 -6.26 5.45
C LEU A 491 13.81 -5.28 4.44
N ASP A 492 13.77 -5.62 3.14
CA ASP A 492 13.12 -4.73 2.15
C ASP A 492 11.66 -5.08 1.87
N TRP A 493 10.76 -4.45 2.62
CA TRP A 493 9.32 -4.69 2.55
C TRP A 493 8.60 -4.01 1.37
N HIS A 494 9.28 -3.30 0.46
CA HIS A 494 8.60 -2.35 -0.45
C HIS A 494 7.99 -2.99 -1.71
N GLY A 495 8.33 -4.25 -2.00
CA GLY A 495 7.67 -5.08 -3.01
C GLY A 495 7.98 -4.61 -4.43
N ASP A 496 9.12 -5.07 -4.93
CA ASP A 496 9.86 -4.50 -6.06
C ASP A 496 9.11 -4.58 -7.37
N HIS A 497 8.65 -3.43 -7.87
CA HIS A 497 7.88 -3.32 -9.09
C HIS A 497 7.97 -1.92 -9.69
N LEU A 498 7.87 -1.87 -11.01
CA LEU A 498 7.74 -0.68 -11.85
C LEU A 498 6.74 0.39 -11.34
N HIS A 499 5.76 0.01 -10.52
CA HIS A 499 4.75 0.91 -9.95
C HIS A 499 4.74 1.00 -8.40
N THR A 500 5.75 0.45 -7.74
CA THR A 500 6.02 0.64 -6.29
C THR A 500 7.25 1.54 -6.11
N ASN A 501 8.33 1.07 -5.50
CA ASN A 501 9.59 1.81 -5.34
C ASN A 501 10.09 2.40 -6.68
N PHE A 502 10.08 1.63 -7.76
CA PHE A 502 10.56 2.05 -9.09
C PHE A 502 9.62 2.99 -9.89
N HIS A 503 8.51 3.46 -9.31
CA HIS A 503 7.54 4.35 -9.99
C HIS A 503 8.14 5.65 -10.58
N ILE A 504 9.27 6.16 -10.05
CA ILE A 504 9.98 7.31 -10.62
C ILE A 504 10.62 6.94 -11.96
N MET A 505 11.29 5.78 -12.04
CA MET A 505 11.89 5.28 -13.27
C MET A 505 10.82 5.02 -14.35
N PHE A 506 9.67 4.43 -13.98
CA PHE A 506 8.54 4.31 -14.91
C PHE A 506 8.14 5.67 -15.50
N ASN A 507 7.91 6.68 -14.66
CA ASN A 507 7.51 7.99 -15.14
C ASN A 507 8.59 8.65 -16.02
N MET A 508 9.87 8.52 -15.68
CA MET A 508 10.98 9.03 -16.49
C MET A 508 11.09 8.33 -17.86
N LEU A 509 10.96 7.00 -17.91
CA LEU A 509 10.93 6.24 -19.16
C LEU A 509 9.73 6.63 -20.03
N ARG A 510 8.55 6.82 -19.41
CA ARG A 510 7.33 7.30 -20.08
C ARG A 510 7.49 8.71 -20.66
N ASP A 511 8.14 9.63 -19.96
CA ASP A 511 8.40 10.99 -20.44
C ASP A 511 9.51 11.05 -21.50
N ALA A 512 10.47 10.12 -21.47
CA ALA A 512 11.41 9.86 -22.56
C ALA A 512 10.76 9.13 -23.77
N GLY A 513 9.45 8.91 -23.74
CA GLY A 513 8.66 8.35 -24.84
C GLY A 513 8.85 6.85 -25.05
N TYR A 514 9.34 6.12 -24.04
CA TYR A 514 9.34 4.66 -24.03
C TYR A 514 8.00 4.11 -23.53
N TYR A 515 7.68 2.92 -23.96
CA TYR A 515 6.61 2.06 -23.46
C TYR A 515 7.25 0.98 -22.62
N VAL A 516 6.70 0.74 -21.44
CA VAL A 516 7.27 -0.18 -20.45
C VAL A 516 6.19 -1.17 -20.03
N GLU A 517 6.43 -2.45 -20.24
CA GLU A 517 5.50 -3.54 -19.97
C GLU A 517 6.03 -4.48 -18.88
N THR A 518 5.16 -4.94 -17.97
CA THR A 518 5.54 -5.87 -16.90
C THR A 518 5.52 -7.33 -17.40
N LEU A 519 6.60 -8.08 -17.22
CA LEU A 519 6.70 -9.52 -17.50
C LEU A 519 6.48 -10.32 -16.21
N GLY A 520 5.29 -10.91 -16.06
CA GLY A 520 4.93 -11.78 -14.93
C GLY A 520 5.09 -13.28 -15.23
N SER A 521 6.05 -13.67 -16.06
CA SER A 521 6.28 -15.06 -16.49
C SER A 521 7.72 -15.31 -16.95
N PRO A 522 8.18 -16.58 -16.99
CA PRO A 522 9.51 -16.96 -17.50
C PRO A 522 9.87 -16.37 -18.87
N PHE A 523 11.17 -16.20 -19.16
CA PHE A 523 11.68 -15.67 -20.43
C PHE A 523 11.29 -16.52 -21.66
N THR A 524 11.01 -17.81 -21.44
CA THR A 524 10.45 -18.73 -22.44
C THR A 524 9.04 -18.36 -22.91
N CYS A 525 8.32 -17.49 -22.19
CA CYS A 525 6.93 -17.11 -22.48
C CYS A 525 6.76 -15.82 -23.31
N PHE A 526 7.82 -15.08 -23.65
CA PHE A 526 7.70 -13.85 -24.45
C PHE A 526 8.44 -13.90 -25.81
N ASP A 527 7.94 -13.11 -26.77
CA ASP A 527 8.57 -12.90 -28.07
C ASP A 527 9.44 -11.63 -28.05
N ALA A 528 10.76 -11.79 -28.19
CA ALA A 528 11.71 -10.68 -28.23
C ALA A 528 11.66 -9.86 -29.53
N SER A 529 10.96 -10.31 -30.57
CA SER A 529 10.71 -9.52 -31.78
C SER A 529 9.89 -8.26 -31.47
N HIS A 530 9.10 -8.30 -30.39
CA HIS A 530 8.20 -7.23 -29.98
C HIS A 530 8.91 -6.11 -29.20
N TYR A 531 9.98 -6.43 -28.45
CA TYR A 531 10.63 -5.52 -27.50
C TYR A 531 12.04 -5.13 -27.92
N GLY A 532 12.42 -3.87 -27.76
CA GLY A 532 13.77 -3.40 -28.05
C GLY A 532 14.75 -3.64 -26.90
N THR A 533 14.25 -3.74 -25.67
CA THR A 533 15.07 -3.95 -24.47
C THR A 533 14.33 -4.78 -23.43
N LEU A 534 15.02 -5.74 -22.80
CA LEU A 534 14.65 -6.33 -21.52
C LEU A 534 15.43 -5.60 -20.41
N LEU A 535 14.70 -5.17 -19.39
CA LEU A 535 15.19 -4.41 -18.25
C LEU A 535 15.09 -5.30 -17.00
N LEU A 536 16.27 -5.57 -16.43
CA LEU A 536 16.50 -6.47 -15.31
C LEU A 536 16.96 -5.63 -14.11
N VAL A 537 16.14 -5.53 -13.05
CA VAL A 537 16.35 -4.68 -11.86
C VAL A 537 15.81 -5.40 -10.64
N ASP A 538 16.60 -5.49 -9.56
CA ASP A 538 16.34 -6.28 -8.34
C ASP A 538 15.75 -7.66 -8.63
N LEU A 539 16.66 -8.64 -8.73
CA LEU A 539 16.37 -10.00 -9.16
C LEU A 539 17.07 -10.98 -8.21
N GLU A 540 16.26 -11.71 -7.45
CA GLU A 540 16.68 -12.56 -6.33
C GLU A 540 16.46 -14.05 -6.61
N ASP A 541 15.61 -14.38 -7.59
CA ASP A 541 15.30 -15.75 -7.96
C ASP A 541 16.37 -16.38 -8.87
N GLU A 542 16.31 -17.70 -9.03
CA GLU A 542 17.18 -18.47 -9.93
C GLU A 542 16.54 -18.62 -11.33
N TYR A 543 17.38 -18.73 -12.37
CA TYR A 543 16.94 -18.88 -13.77
C TYR A 543 17.01 -20.34 -14.23
N PHE A 544 16.02 -20.81 -14.97
CA PHE A 544 16.10 -22.14 -15.59
C PHE A 544 17.03 -22.14 -16.82
N GLN A 545 17.67 -23.28 -17.10
CA GLN A 545 18.59 -23.43 -18.24
C GLN A 545 17.94 -23.02 -19.57
N GLU A 546 16.66 -23.37 -19.75
CA GLU A 546 15.85 -23.01 -20.92
C GLU A 546 15.67 -21.49 -21.07
N GLU A 547 15.72 -20.71 -19.98
CA GLU A 547 15.64 -19.25 -20.00
C GLU A 547 16.97 -18.59 -20.33
N ILE A 548 18.07 -19.13 -19.80
CA ILE A 548 19.43 -18.71 -20.14
C ILE A 548 19.69 -18.92 -21.64
N GLU A 549 19.28 -20.08 -22.18
CA GLU A 549 19.38 -20.37 -23.61
C GLU A 549 18.45 -19.49 -24.46
N LYS A 550 17.21 -19.26 -24.02
CA LYS A 550 16.25 -18.36 -24.69
C LYS A 550 16.75 -16.92 -24.73
N LEU A 551 17.22 -16.37 -23.61
CA LEU A 551 17.72 -14.99 -23.54
C LEU A 551 18.97 -14.80 -24.40
N ARG A 552 19.91 -15.75 -24.36
CA ARG A 552 21.07 -15.77 -25.27
C ARG A 552 20.63 -15.67 -26.73
N ASP A 553 19.67 -16.50 -27.13
CA ASP A 553 19.25 -16.57 -28.52
C ASP A 553 18.38 -15.37 -28.96
N ASP A 554 17.60 -14.77 -28.05
CA ASP A 554 16.89 -13.50 -28.28
C ASP A 554 17.85 -12.33 -28.47
N VAL A 555 18.88 -12.21 -27.61
CA VAL A 555 19.89 -11.14 -27.69
C VAL A 555 20.71 -11.28 -28.97
N ILE A 556 21.22 -12.48 -29.28
CA ILE A 556 22.12 -12.70 -30.42
C ILE A 556 21.38 -12.71 -31.76
N ASN A 557 20.23 -13.40 -31.87
CA ASN A 557 19.56 -13.64 -33.16
C ASN A 557 18.40 -12.67 -33.44
N THR A 558 17.76 -12.13 -32.40
CA THR A 558 16.63 -11.18 -32.51
C THR A 558 17.05 -9.75 -32.18
N GLY A 559 18.28 -9.54 -31.71
CA GLY A 559 18.80 -8.22 -31.36
C GLY A 559 18.02 -7.57 -30.23
N LEU A 560 17.68 -8.33 -29.18
CA LEU A 560 17.13 -7.81 -27.94
C LEU A 560 18.23 -7.09 -27.14
N GLY A 561 18.01 -5.82 -26.79
CA GLY A 561 18.87 -5.13 -25.83
C GLY A 561 18.67 -5.69 -24.42
N LEU A 562 19.73 -5.77 -23.62
CA LEU A 562 19.63 -6.13 -22.21
C LEU A 562 20.22 -5.01 -21.35
N ALA A 563 19.48 -4.58 -20.32
CA ALA A 563 19.94 -3.60 -19.34
C ALA A 563 19.78 -4.20 -17.94
N VAL A 564 20.90 -4.38 -17.23
CA VAL A 564 20.96 -5.10 -15.94
C VAL A 564 21.42 -4.17 -14.82
N PHE A 565 20.66 -4.16 -13.73
CA PHE A 565 20.93 -3.40 -12.52
C PHE A 565 21.18 -4.39 -11.39
N ALA A 566 22.46 -4.58 -11.10
CA ALA A 566 22.97 -5.57 -10.17
C ALA A 566 23.38 -4.87 -8.86
N GLU A 567 22.64 -5.16 -7.80
CA GLU A 567 22.90 -4.65 -6.45
C GLU A 567 24.07 -5.35 -5.76
N TRP A 568 24.28 -5.06 -4.47
CA TRP A 568 25.39 -5.63 -3.71
C TRP A 568 25.21 -7.12 -3.41
N TYR A 569 26.31 -7.86 -3.34
CA TYR A 569 26.37 -9.22 -2.82
C TYR A 569 27.71 -9.46 -2.13
N ASN A 570 27.69 -9.91 -0.88
CA ASN A 570 28.90 -10.24 -0.13
C ASN A 570 28.60 -11.18 1.05
N VAL A 571 29.13 -12.41 1.00
CA VAL A 571 28.82 -13.48 1.97
C VAL A 571 29.21 -13.10 3.40
N ASP A 572 30.38 -12.51 3.60
CA ASP A 572 30.84 -12.07 4.93
C ASP A 572 29.93 -10.98 5.53
N THR A 573 29.34 -10.12 4.69
CA THR A 573 28.41 -9.08 5.12
C THR A 573 27.03 -9.66 5.43
N MET A 574 26.51 -10.58 4.60
CA MET A 574 25.29 -11.34 4.90
C MET A 574 25.40 -12.10 6.23
N VAL A 575 26.54 -12.74 6.51
CA VAL A 575 26.80 -13.44 7.77
C VAL A 575 26.86 -12.48 8.97
N LYS A 576 27.31 -11.23 8.79
CA LYS A 576 27.28 -10.17 9.84
C LYS A 576 25.87 -9.60 10.07
N MET A 577 24.98 -9.67 9.09
CA MET A 577 23.57 -9.20 9.15
C MET A 577 22.59 -10.21 9.77
N ARG A 578 23.05 -11.44 10.01
CA ARG A 578 22.29 -12.50 10.69
C ARG A 578 21.86 -12.07 12.08
N PHE A 579 20.55 -12.13 12.35
CA PHE A 579 19.96 -11.84 13.66
C PHE A 579 19.25 -13.08 14.23
N PHE A 580 19.02 -13.07 15.55
CA PHE A 580 18.15 -14.04 16.21
C PHE A 580 16.77 -13.41 16.36
N ASP A 581 15.74 -14.05 15.82
CA ASP A 581 14.36 -13.63 16.06
C ASP A 581 13.86 -14.31 17.33
N ASP A 582 13.52 -13.52 18.35
CA ASP A 582 12.95 -14.00 19.60
C ASP A 582 11.53 -14.60 19.42
N ASN A 583 10.83 -14.26 18.33
CA ASN A 583 9.48 -14.76 18.04
C ASN A 583 9.52 -16.21 17.50
N THR A 584 10.20 -16.48 16.38
CA THR A 584 10.41 -17.85 15.88
C THR A 584 11.40 -18.65 16.70
N ARG A 585 12.25 -17.97 17.50
CA ARG A 585 13.42 -18.52 18.20
C ARG A 585 14.44 -19.18 17.26
N SER A 586 14.51 -18.67 16.02
CA SER A 586 15.47 -19.11 15.01
C SER A 586 16.45 -17.99 14.66
N TRP A 587 17.60 -18.39 14.11
CA TRP A 587 18.52 -17.44 13.48
C TRP A 587 18.09 -17.18 12.04
N TRP A 588 17.77 -15.93 11.73
CA TRP A 588 17.48 -15.46 10.39
C TRP A 588 18.79 -14.98 9.75
N THR A 589 19.12 -15.51 8.58
CA THR A 589 20.31 -15.15 7.78
C THR A 589 19.84 -14.73 6.39
N PRO A 590 20.40 -13.68 5.77
CA PRO A 590 20.05 -13.29 4.40
C PRO A 590 20.15 -14.46 3.42
N VAL A 591 19.16 -14.60 2.54
CA VAL A 591 19.15 -15.61 1.47
C VAL A 591 20.12 -15.20 0.35
N THR A 592 20.13 -13.91 0.00
CA THR A 592 21.11 -13.28 -0.89
C THR A 592 21.56 -11.91 -0.33
N GLY A 593 22.32 -11.13 -1.10
CA GLY A 593 22.58 -9.71 -0.85
C GLY A 593 21.34 -8.86 -1.21
N GLY A 594 21.53 -7.70 -1.85
CA GLY A 594 20.41 -6.99 -2.46
C GLY A 594 19.81 -7.83 -3.60
N ALA A 595 20.64 -8.16 -4.59
CA ALA A 595 20.28 -9.06 -5.70
C ALA A 595 20.97 -10.44 -5.61
N ASN A 596 20.45 -11.43 -6.34
CA ASN A 596 21.08 -12.75 -6.52
C ASN A 596 22.15 -12.70 -7.62
N ILE A 597 23.29 -12.09 -7.26
CA ILE A 597 24.47 -11.98 -8.11
C ILE A 597 25.00 -13.34 -8.62
N PRO A 598 24.97 -14.45 -7.86
CA PRO A 598 25.23 -15.79 -8.40
C PRO A 598 24.31 -16.15 -9.59
N ALA A 599 22.98 -16.05 -9.45
CA ALA A 599 22.05 -16.36 -10.53
C ALA A 599 22.20 -15.42 -11.74
N LEU A 600 22.46 -14.12 -11.51
CA LEU A 600 22.76 -13.17 -12.57
C LEU A 600 24.09 -13.47 -13.29
N ASN A 601 25.09 -14.04 -12.60
CA ASN A 601 26.33 -14.48 -13.22
C ASN A 601 26.11 -15.70 -14.13
N ASP A 602 25.28 -16.66 -13.71
CA ASP A 602 24.94 -17.82 -14.54
C ASP A 602 24.11 -17.40 -15.77
N LEU A 603 23.16 -16.47 -15.61
CA LEU A 603 22.38 -15.88 -16.71
C LEU A 603 23.27 -15.13 -17.73
N LEU A 604 24.34 -14.48 -17.25
CA LEU A 604 25.20 -13.61 -18.08
C LEU A 604 26.49 -14.28 -18.58
N GLU A 605 26.82 -15.50 -18.14
CA GLU A 605 27.97 -16.25 -18.66
C GLU A 605 27.97 -16.39 -20.20
N PRO A 606 26.85 -16.65 -20.90
CA PRO A 606 26.83 -16.74 -22.36
C PRO A 606 27.32 -15.48 -23.09
N PHE A 607 27.23 -14.32 -22.43
CA PHE A 607 27.71 -13.04 -22.96
C PHE A 607 29.14 -12.70 -22.49
N GLY A 608 29.76 -13.53 -21.65
CA GLY A 608 31.11 -13.30 -21.11
C GLY A 608 31.19 -12.19 -20.07
N ILE A 609 30.06 -11.81 -19.46
CA ILE A 609 29.96 -10.83 -18.37
C ILE A 609 29.96 -11.57 -17.03
N ALA A 610 30.54 -10.98 -15.99
CA ALA A 610 30.39 -11.44 -14.60
C ALA A 610 30.67 -10.32 -13.58
N PHE A 611 29.90 -10.34 -12.50
CA PHE A 611 30.03 -9.52 -11.30
C PHE A 611 30.82 -10.24 -10.19
N GLY A 612 31.41 -9.46 -9.29
CA GLY A 612 32.16 -9.91 -8.12
C GLY A 612 31.36 -9.85 -6.81
N ASP A 613 32.09 -9.68 -5.70
CA ASP A 613 31.58 -9.69 -4.33
C ASP A 613 32.01 -8.46 -3.50
N LYS A 614 32.44 -7.39 -4.17
CA LYS A 614 32.70 -6.10 -3.51
C LYS A 614 31.40 -5.37 -3.22
N ILE A 615 31.39 -4.57 -2.18
CA ILE A 615 30.35 -3.58 -1.91
C ILE A 615 30.93 -2.21 -2.25
N LEU A 616 30.59 -1.70 -3.43
CA LEU A 616 31.00 -0.38 -3.90
C LEU A 616 29.97 0.68 -3.51
N ASN A 617 30.44 1.85 -3.08
CA ASN A 617 29.59 3.03 -2.87
C ASN A 617 30.32 4.33 -3.22
N GLY A 618 29.56 5.40 -3.50
CA GLY A 618 30.10 6.75 -3.68
C GLY A 618 29.38 7.56 -4.76
N ASP A 619 29.82 8.81 -4.92
CA ASP A 619 29.21 9.76 -5.85
C ASP A 619 29.82 9.64 -7.25
N PHE A 620 28.97 9.72 -8.28
CA PHE A 620 29.34 9.58 -9.69
C PHE A 620 28.66 10.64 -10.58
N SER A 621 29.08 10.74 -11.84
CA SER A 621 28.49 11.69 -12.79
C SER A 621 28.61 11.21 -14.24
N ILE A 622 27.50 11.25 -14.97
CA ILE A 622 27.39 10.95 -16.40
C ILE A 622 26.70 12.15 -17.06
N ASP A 623 27.25 12.63 -18.17
CA ASP A 623 26.74 13.77 -18.97
C ASP A 623 26.42 15.07 -18.22
N GLY A 624 26.98 15.24 -17.01
CA GLY A 624 26.80 16.40 -16.14
C GLY A 624 25.73 16.24 -15.07
N GLU A 625 24.94 15.17 -15.11
CA GLU A 625 24.08 14.78 -13.97
C GLU A 625 24.93 14.16 -12.86
N HIS A 626 24.50 14.32 -11.61
CA HIS A 626 25.22 13.87 -10.41
C HIS A 626 24.35 12.92 -9.58
N SER A 627 24.85 11.70 -9.36
CA SER A 627 24.14 10.63 -8.66
C SER A 627 25.03 9.96 -7.61
N ARG A 628 24.43 9.25 -6.64
CA ARG A 628 25.13 8.45 -5.64
C ARG A 628 24.83 6.97 -5.88
N TYR A 629 25.87 6.15 -5.97
CA TYR A 629 25.78 4.70 -5.89
C TYR A 629 25.78 4.34 -4.40
N ALA A 630 24.65 3.84 -3.88
CA ALA A 630 24.45 3.62 -2.45
C ALA A 630 25.11 2.33 -1.97
N SER A 631 24.93 1.26 -2.75
CA SER A 631 25.55 -0.05 -2.63
C SER A 631 25.66 -0.62 -4.06
N GLY A 632 26.32 -1.76 -4.23
CA GLY A 632 26.40 -2.44 -5.52
C GLY A 632 27.67 -3.25 -5.71
N THR A 633 27.65 -4.20 -6.66
CA THR A 633 28.78 -5.09 -6.95
C THR A 633 29.77 -4.51 -7.99
N ASP A 634 30.95 -5.12 -8.13
CA ASP A 634 31.95 -4.75 -9.13
C ASP A 634 31.95 -5.68 -10.36
N ILE A 635 32.16 -5.15 -11.55
CA ILE A 635 32.24 -5.95 -12.79
C ILE A 635 33.65 -6.55 -12.90
N VAL A 636 33.75 -7.88 -12.77
CA VAL A 636 35.03 -8.62 -12.79
C VAL A 636 35.33 -9.29 -14.13
N ARG A 637 34.33 -9.45 -15.00
CA ARG A 637 34.48 -9.97 -16.37
C ARG A 637 33.56 -9.20 -17.32
N PHE A 638 34.07 -8.85 -18.50
CA PHE A 638 33.32 -8.17 -19.57
C PHE A 638 33.93 -8.53 -20.94
N PRO A 639 33.16 -8.48 -22.04
CA PRO A 639 33.68 -8.63 -23.40
C PRO A 639 34.82 -7.65 -23.74
N ARG A 640 35.82 -8.14 -24.48
CA ARG A 640 37.02 -7.35 -24.85
C ARG A 640 36.72 -6.16 -25.77
N ASP A 641 35.65 -6.29 -26.56
CA ASP A 641 35.21 -5.30 -27.53
C ASP A 641 34.03 -4.44 -26.99
N GLY A 642 33.65 -4.65 -25.73
CA GLY A 642 32.62 -3.87 -25.01
C GLY A 642 33.16 -2.59 -24.36
N TYR A 643 32.27 -1.67 -24.00
CA TYR A 643 32.64 -0.32 -23.54
C TYR A 643 32.50 -0.09 -22.04
N ILE A 644 33.52 0.57 -21.48
CA ILE A 644 33.68 1.02 -20.09
C ILE A 644 34.89 2.00 -20.11
N HIS A 645 34.98 3.26 -19.61
CA HIS A 645 34.22 4.17 -18.70
C HIS A 645 34.44 3.91 -17.19
N SER A 646 35.02 4.81 -16.37
CA SER A 646 35.60 4.47 -15.02
C SER A 646 35.32 5.42 -13.83
N PHE A 647 34.76 4.94 -12.70
CA PHE A 647 34.43 5.73 -11.48
C PHE A 647 35.30 5.38 -10.25
N PRO A 648 35.53 6.34 -9.32
CA PRO A 648 36.33 6.14 -8.11
C PRO A 648 35.48 5.82 -6.86
N PHE A 649 34.83 4.66 -6.84
CA PHE A 649 34.05 4.21 -5.67
C PHE A 649 34.92 3.75 -4.48
N LEU A 650 34.30 3.70 -3.30
CA LEU A 650 34.84 3.10 -2.08
C LEU A 650 34.38 1.64 -1.98
N ASP A 651 35.33 0.72 -1.85
CA ASP A 651 35.05 -0.66 -1.43
C ASP A 651 34.83 -0.70 0.09
N SER A 652 33.72 -1.29 0.53
CA SER A 652 33.32 -1.41 1.93
C SER A 652 33.20 -2.86 2.44
N SER A 653 33.50 -3.90 1.64
CA SER A 653 33.32 -5.31 2.04
C SER A 653 34.08 -5.70 3.32
N GLU A 654 35.34 -5.26 3.46
CA GLU A 654 36.10 -5.49 4.71
C GLU A 654 35.51 -4.74 5.91
N SER A 655 34.91 -3.56 5.68
CA SER A 655 34.38 -2.67 6.73
C SER A 655 32.98 -3.05 7.26
N GLY A 656 32.41 -4.15 6.75
CA GLY A 656 31.00 -4.51 6.89
C GLY A 656 30.41 -4.28 8.30
N ALA A 657 29.37 -3.44 8.35
CA ALA A 657 28.45 -3.15 9.46
C ALA A 657 29.05 -2.78 10.84
N THR A 658 30.37 -2.66 11.00
CA THR A 658 31.02 -2.66 12.32
C THR A 658 31.25 -1.27 12.91
N GLN A 659 30.15 -0.56 13.18
CA GLN A 659 30.12 0.37 14.33
C GLN A 659 28.71 0.55 14.91
N ASN A 660 28.58 0.20 16.19
CA ASN A 660 27.60 0.65 17.17
C ASN A 660 26.13 0.21 17.02
N VAL A 661 25.90 -1.10 17.06
CA VAL A 661 24.98 -1.62 18.08
C VAL A 661 25.81 -1.82 19.37
N LEU A 662 25.62 -0.94 20.36
CA LEU A 662 26.22 -0.97 21.69
C LEU A 662 27.77 -0.99 21.79
N LEU A 663 28.44 0.18 21.72
CA LEU A 663 29.44 0.68 22.72
C LEU A 663 30.09 2.03 22.32
N ASN A 664 30.91 2.61 23.21
CA ASN A 664 31.44 3.98 23.07
C ASN A 664 32.79 4.08 22.33
N SER A 665 32.92 5.15 21.52
CA SER A 665 34.16 5.89 21.15
C SER A 665 35.39 5.14 20.59
N GLY A 666 35.78 5.41 19.34
CA GLY A 666 37.12 5.03 18.80
C GLY A 666 37.41 5.48 17.36
N MET A 667 38.44 6.31 17.17
CA MET A 667 38.81 7.02 15.93
C MET A 667 39.09 6.17 14.66
N ASN A 668 38.83 6.77 13.50
CA ASN A 668 39.07 6.26 12.13
C ASN A 668 40.54 5.92 11.79
N LYS A 669 40.71 5.05 10.78
CA LYS A 669 41.75 5.21 9.74
C LYS A 669 41.26 4.65 8.40
N VAL A 670 41.46 5.40 7.32
CA VAL A 670 41.07 5.03 5.94
C VAL A 670 42.33 4.74 5.12
N ILE A 671 42.29 3.66 4.33
CA ILE A 671 43.29 3.36 3.30
C ILE A 671 42.58 3.48 1.94
N ARG A 672 43.15 4.25 1.01
CA ARG A 672 42.64 4.40 -0.36
C ARG A 672 43.50 3.61 -1.34
N HIS A 673 42.91 2.65 -2.02
CA HIS A 673 43.44 2.11 -3.28
C HIS A 673 42.65 2.66 -4.47
N ARG A 674 43.28 2.70 -5.65
CA ARG A 674 42.65 3.13 -6.91
C ARG A 674 42.40 1.91 -7.77
N CYS A 675 41.14 1.66 -8.09
CA CYS A 675 40.72 0.86 -9.24
C CYS A 675 39.76 1.70 -10.10
N SER A 676 39.30 1.13 -11.21
CA SER A 676 38.55 1.80 -12.28
C SER A 676 37.29 0.98 -12.64
N PHE A 677 36.27 1.61 -13.24
CA PHE A 677 35.04 0.95 -13.74
C PHE A 677 33.73 1.83 -13.54
N PHE A 678 32.87 2.05 -14.53
CA PHE A 678 31.45 2.55 -14.52
C PHE A 678 30.53 1.31 -14.62
N GLY A 679 29.19 1.35 -14.47
CA GLY A 679 28.26 2.47 -14.21
C GLY A 679 27.29 2.78 -15.38
N GLY A 680 26.04 2.31 -15.30
CA GLY A 680 24.97 2.62 -16.28
C GLY A 680 24.42 4.05 -16.15
N PHE A 681 23.53 4.55 -17.02
CA PHE A 681 22.64 3.87 -17.99
C PHE A 681 23.15 3.85 -19.45
N MET A 682 22.43 3.10 -20.30
CA MET A 682 22.62 2.92 -21.75
C MET A 682 23.89 2.15 -22.18
N ASP A 683 23.94 0.86 -21.84
CA ASP A 683 24.38 -0.13 -22.80
C ASP A 683 23.17 -0.54 -23.67
N LEU A 684 23.18 -0.13 -24.95
CA LEU A 684 22.32 -0.71 -25.97
C LEU A 684 23.06 -1.91 -26.57
N ILE A 685 22.67 -3.13 -26.20
CA ILE A 685 23.10 -4.32 -26.96
C ILE A 685 22.37 -4.33 -28.31
N SER A 686 22.90 -3.60 -29.28
CA SER A 686 22.60 -3.81 -30.69
C SER A 686 23.49 -4.93 -31.22
N ALA A 687 22.91 -6.13 -31.37
CA ALA A 687 23.29 -6.96 -32.52
C ALA A 687 23.03 -6.15 -33.81
N GLN A 688 23.85 -6.38 -34.85
CA GLN A 688 24.00 -5.48 -36.02
C GLN A 688 22.71 -5.26 -36.83
#